data_AF-A0A0K1YYU0-F1
#
_entry.id   AF-A0A0K1YYU0-F1
#
_cell.length_a   1.000
_cell.length_b   1.000
_cell.length_c   1.000
_cell.angle_alpha   90.00
_cell.angle_beta   90.00
_cell.angle_gamma   90.00
#
_symmetry.space_group_name_H-M   'P 1'
#
loop_
_entity.id
_entity.type
_entity.pdbx_description
1 polymer ?
#
loop_
_entity_poly.entity_id
_entity_poly.type
_entity_poly.pdbx_seq_one_letter_code
_entity_poly.pdbx_strand_id
1 'polypeptide(L)'
;IVFVIIALVLCSEAWATSDHEEIKSYIVYMDKSMKPDHFSLHQHWYTSMVDQVSGSKSDPAAMLYMYDTVMHGFSAKLTSTGAQAMENMDGCLAVFPDSVSRLHTTRTPDFLGLSSSDGLWPQSHYGDDVIVGMLDTGIWPESKSFSDQGLITQVPEKWKGECQVGSEFNASHCNNKIIGARYFVKGYEAMYGPINEKEESRSPRDTEGHGTHTSSTAAGSEVPGSSLLGFARGTARGIATKARLAVYKVCWAVDCVNSDVLAGMEAAVSDGVDLLSLSLGLVSDAAYYDDPIAIGALGAIEKGVFVACSAGNSGLSAIFNTAPWITTVGASTIDRAFPAPVVLGNGKSYMGSSLNKGKTLANEQLPLVYGKTASSKENANFCLDGSLDPNMVRGKIVLCDIGGNGRTEKGLVVRRAGGAGMILANEPEDGEDSSTNCHLLLATRVDSKAGQYIRAYINTTRNPMATIKSEGLTVVGKARAPVVTAFSSRGPNTVVPEILKPDLVAPGVNILAAWTGHAGPTGLISDKRRVDFNIISGTSMSCPHVTGIAALIRAAHPDWTPAAIKSALMTSSMPFDNLKSPIRDSITALPANAFAVGAGHVNPNAALDPGLVYDLGIDDYVSFLCGLNYTAKQIHILTKKASSCPKLLSTPGDLNYPSFSVLFKPRNSIHITRRTVTNVGGAPSVYEVTVESPANVSIIVEPRTLAFRKGNQKANYTVRFESKIASDRKSRVRPEFGQILWKCLKGGTQVVRSPVAIVWEDDEERTI
;
A
#
# COMPACT_ATOMS: atom_id res chain seq x y z
N ILE A 1 48.61 -2.30 -63.22
CA ILE A 1 49.13 -1.23 -62.33
C ILE A 1 47.94 -0.32 -62.00
N VAL A 2 47.92 0.32 -60.81
CA VAL A 2 46.70 0.44 -59.96
C VAL A 2 45.77 1.65 -60.31
N PHE A 3 44.46 1.54 -60.03
CA PHE A 3 43.37 2.55 -60.17
C PHE A 3 43.11 3.31 -58.83
N VAL A 4 42.12 4.19 -58.55
CA VAL A 4 40.83 4.72 -59.13
C VAL A 4 40.70 6.20 -58.64
N ILE A 5 39.96 7.22 -59.14
CA ILE A 5 38.74 7.43 -59.98
C ILE A 5 37.42 7.16 -59.22
N ILE A 6 36.45 8.08 -59.03
CA ILE A 6 36.22 9.46 -59.56
C ILE A 6 35.37 10.35 -58.58
N ALA A 7 35.06 11.60 -58.99
CA ALA A 7 34.25 12.64 -58.29
C ALA A 7 32.69 12.38 -58.30
N LEU A 8 31.70 13.29 -58.13
CA LEU A 8 31.58 14.78 -58.19
C LEU A 8 30.16 15.20 -57.67
N VAL A 9 29.96 16.37 -57.02
CA VAL A 9 28.61 16.94 -56.69
C VAL A 9 28.57 18.48 -56.74
N LEU A 10 27.42 19.04 -57.14
CA LEU A 10 26.90 20.41 -56.90
C LEU A 10 25.36 20.32 -56.77
N CYS A 11 24.60 21.33 -56.32
CA CYS A 11 24.60 22.07 -55.05
C CYS A 11 23.28 22.87 -54.97
N SER A 12 22.66 23.02 -53.80
CA SER A 12 21.52 23.93 -53.58
C SER A 12 21.34 24.26 -52.10
N GLU A 13 21.02 25.52 -51.76
CA GLU A 13 21.06 26.04 -50.38
C GLU A 13 19.71 26.05 -49.65
N ALA A 14 19.78 25.94 -48.32
CA ALA A 14 18.77 26.42 -47.39
C ALA A 14 19.49 26.99 -46.15
N TRP A 15 18.96 28.05 -45.53
CA TRP A 15 19.64 28.74 -44.42
C TRP A 15 19.54 27.98 -43.11
N ALA A 16 20.68 27.83 -42.41
CA ALA A 16 20.76 27.22 -41.09
C ALA A 16 20.92 28.27 -39.98
N THR A 17 20.37 27.98 -38.81
CA THR A 17 20.62 28.73 -37.56
C THR A 17 22.06 28.56 -37.09
N SER A 18 22.54 29.49 -36.27
CA SER A 18 23.83 29.33 -35.57
C SER A 18 23.68 28.30 -34.45
N ASP A 19 23.92 27.03 -34.77
CA ASP A 19 23.88 25.93 -33.81
C ASP A 19 25.04 26.04 -32.81
N HIS A 20 24.78 26.72 -31.69
CA HIS A 20 25.61 26.59 -30.50
C HIS A 20 25.43 25.18 -29.93
N GLU A 21 26.35 24.27 -30.25
CA GLU A 21 26.30 22.90 -29.74
C GLU A 21 26.26 22.88 -28.20
N GLU A 22 25.21 22.27 -27.66
CA GLU A 22 24.95 22.20 -26.24
C GLU A 22 25.98 21.29 -25.55
N ILE A 23 26.87 21.87 -24.73
CA ILE A 23 27.87 21.12 -23.96
C ILE A 23 27.16 20.27 -22.91
N LYS A 24 27.35 18.95 -23.00
CA LYS A 24 26.77 17.94 -22.10
C LYS A 24 27.86 17.11 -21.45
N SER A 25 27.55 16.50 -20.31
CA SER A 25 28.42 15.49 -19.71
C SER A 25 28.30 14.17 -20.48
N TYR A 26 29.43 13.49 -20.68
CA TYR A 26 29.53 12.18 -21.31
C TYR A 26 30.46 11.27 -20.50
N ILE A 27 30.24 9.95 -20.60
CA ILE A 27 31.07 8.91 -20.03
C ILE A 27 31.74 8.17 -21.20
N VAL A 28 33.08 8.12 -21.19
CA VAL A 28 33.93 7.53 -22.22
C VAL A 28 34.59 6.28 -21.65
N TYR A 29 34.34 5.13 -22.29
CA TYR A 29 34.97 3.86 -21.97
C TYR A 29 36.23 3.67 -22.80
N MET A 30 37.33 3.24 -22.17
CA MET A 30 38.65 3.17 -22.79
C MET A 30 39.29 1.79 -22.62
N ASP A 31 39.95 1.29 -23.66
CA ASP A 31 40.80 0.11 -23.58
C ASP A 31 42.13 0.48 -22.90
N LYS A 32 42.28 0.07 -21.64
CA LYS A 32 43.49 0.30 -20.85
C LYS A 32 44.76 -0.32 -21.48
N SER A 33 44.63 -1.37 -22.29
CA SER A 33 45.78 -2.01 -22.96
C SER A 33 46.34 -1.19 -24.13
N MET A 34 45.52 -0.29 -24.72
CA MET A 34 45.86 0.46 -25.94
C MET A 34 46.61 1.78 -25.68
N LYS A 35 46.97 2.11 -24.43
CA LYS A 35 47.65 3.38 -24.08
C LYS A 35 49.02 3.51 -24.78
N PRO A 36 49.21 4.48 -25.70
CA PRO A 36 50.49 4.67 -26.40
C PRO A 36 51.68 4.81 -25.45
N ASP A 37 52.82 4.21 -25.80
CA ASP A 37 54.00 4.12 -24.92
C ASP A 37 54.60 5.48 -24.52
N HIS A 38 54.40 6.52 -25.34
CA HIS A 38 54.86 7.87 -25.03
C HIS A 38 54.08 8.54 -23.88
N PHE A 39 52.90 8.03 -23.50
CA PHE A 39 52.20 8.46 -22.29
C PHE A 39 52.64 7.65 -21.08
N SER A 40 53.26 8.33 -20.11
CA SER A 40 53.73 7.74 -18.84
C SER A 40 52.60 7.24 -17.94
N LEU A 41 51.39 7.80 -18.08
CA LEU A 41 50.20 7.47 -17.30
C LEU A 41 48.96 7.52 -18.21
N HIS A 42 47.98 6.64 -17.96
CA HIS A 42 46.68 6.67 -18.64
C HIS A 42 45.96 8.00 -18.49
N GLN A 43 46.14 8.69 -17.35
CA GLN A 43 45.60 10.03 -17.11
C GLN A 43 46.06 11.04 -18.18
N HIS A 44 47.35 11.08 -18.50
CA HIS A 44 47.89 12.03 -19.49
C HIS A 44 47.37 11.73 -20.90
N TRP A 45 47.20 10.45 -21.23
CA TRP A 45 46.57 10.02 -22.49
C TRP A 45 45.12 10.52 -22.56
N TYR A 46 44.29 10.17 -21.58
CA TYR A 46 42.88 10.56 -21.55
C TYR A 46 42.65 12.07 -21.53
N THR A 47 43.45 12.85 -20.80
CA THR A 47 43.38 14.32 -20.82
C THR A 47 43.68 14.86 -22.22
N SER A 48 44.72 14.36 -22.89
CA SER A 48 45.05 14.80 -24.26
C SER A 48 43.95 14.51 -25.29
N MET A 49 43.19 13.43 -25.12
CA MET A 49 42.04 13.10 -25.98
C MET A 49 40.88 14.09 -25.76
N VAL A 50 40.60 14.47 -24.51
CA VAL A 50 39.60 15.50 -24.18
C VAL A 50 40.02 16.87 -24.74
N ASP A 51 41.29 17.27 -24.59
CA ASP A 51 41.81 18.51 -25.17
C ASP A 51 41.66 18.51 -26.71
N GLN A 52 41.96 17.38 -27.36
CA GLN A 52 41.87 17.24 -28.82
C GLN A 52 40.44 17.39 -29.35
N VAL A 53 39.42 16.82 -28.69
CA VAL A 53 38.01 16.98 -29.12
C VAL A 53 37.37 18.29 -28.67
N SER A 54 37.88 18.92 -27.61
CA SER A 54 37.36 20.20 -27.09
C SER A 54 37.92 21.43 -27.82
N GLY A 55 38.99 21.25 -28.58
CA GLY A 55 39.66 22.30 -29.34
C GLY A 55 40.51 23.24 -28.46
N SER A 56 41.06 24.28 -29.08
CA SER A 56 42.07 25.19 -28.48
C SER A 56 41.55 26.17 -27.40
N LYS A 57 40.48 25.78 -26.69
CA LYS A 57 40.00 26.38 -25.44
C LYS A 57 39.75 25.28 -24.41
N SER A 58 40.82 24.59 -24.00
CA SER A 58 40.74 23.62 -22.91
C SER A 58 40.43 24.33 -21.59
N ASP A 59 39.17 24.26 -21.16
CA ASP A 59 38.78 24.49 -19.77
C ASP A 59 39.29 23.30 -18.94
N PRO A 60 40.13 23.50 -17.90
CA PRO A 60 40.55 22.41 -17.01
C PRO A 60 39.38 21.67 -16.34
N ALA A 61 38.18 22.27 -16.28
CA ALA A 61 36.94 21.64 -15.81
C ALA A 61 36.11 20.95 -16.92
N ALA A 62 36.71 20.72 -18.11
CA ALA A 62 36.15 19.87 -19.15
C ALA A 62 36.25 18.39 -18.79
N MET A 63 37.37 17.92 -18.24
CA MET A 63 37.43 16.58 -17.63
C MET A 63 36.81 16.60 -16.23
N LEU A 64 35.89 15.67 -15.97
CA LEU A 64 35.14 15.59 -14.71
C LEU A 64 35.78 14.60 -13.74
N TYR A 65 35.94 13.34 -14.17
CA TYR A 65 36.54 12.27 -13.37
C TYR A 65 37.26 11.25 -14.28
N MET A 66 38.29 10.60 -13.74
CA MET A 66 38.92 9.43 -14.36
C MET A 66 38.56 8.17 -13.57
N TYR A 67 38.37 7.05 -14.26
CA TYR A 67 38.04 5.75 -13.69
C TYR A 67 39.13 4.74 -14.07
N ASP A 68 39.70 4.05 -13.07
CA ASP A 68 40.74 3.04 -13.30
C ASP A 68 40.56 1.74 -12.48
N THR A 69 39.40 1.56 -11.84
CA THR A 69 39.14 0.41 -10.92
C THR A 69 37.79 -0.24 -11.14
N VAL A 70 36.72 0.54 -11.28
CA VAL A 70 35.35 0.03 -11.53
C VAL A 70 35.03 -0.11 -13.02
N MET A 71 35.72 0.68 -13.85
CA MET A 71 35.84 0.61 -15.30
C MET A 71 37.13 1.36 -15.66
N HIS A 72 37.57 1.27 -16.92
CA HIS A 72 38.68 2.07 -17.44
C HIS A 72 38.13 3.13 -18.40
N GLY A 73 38.51 4.39 -18.18
CA GLY A 73 38.02 5.52 -18.96
C GLY A 73 37.85 6.78 -18.11
N PHE A 74 36.98 7.69 -18.54
CA PHE A 74 36.76 8.98 -17.90
C PHE A 74 35.36 9.53 -18.18
N SER A 75 34.99 10.62 -17.51
CA SER A 75 33.84 11.44 -17.85
C SER A 75 34.27 12.88 -18.13
N ALA A 76 33.62 13.52 -19.10
CA ALA A 76 33.98 14.84 -19.59
C ALA A 76 32.75 15.62 -20.06
N LYS A 77 32.81 16.95 -20.01
CA LYS A 77 31.91 17.86 -20.71
C LYS A 77 32.38 17.98 -22.16
N LEU A 78 31.56 17.51 -23.11
CA LEU A 78 31.83 17.57 -24.54
C LEU A 78 30.63 18.22 -25.24
N THR A 79 30.82 18.75 -26.45
CA THR A 79 29.70 18.99 -27.35
C THR A 79 29.27 17.69 -28.03
N SER A 80 28.11 17.68 -28.71
CA SER A 80 27.65 16.52 -29.49
C SER A 80 28.69 16.05 -30.52
N THR A 81 29.32 16.98 -31.25
CA THR A 81 30.35 16.65 -32.23
C THR A 81 31.67 16.24 -31.56
N GLY A 82 32.02 16.84 -30.40
CA GLY A 82 33.16 16.40 -29.60
C GLY A 82 33.01 14.96 -29.07
N ALA A 83 31.79 14.55 -28.72
CA ALA A 83 31.48 13.17 -28.34
C ALA A 83 31.60 12.19 -29.52
N GLN A 84 31.08 12.55 -30.71
CA GLN A 84 31.24 11.72 -31.91
C GLN A 84 32.71 11.64 -32.39
N ALA A 85 33.48 12.72 -32.23
CA ALA A 85 34.91 12.70 -32.50
C ALA A 85 35.66 11.73 -31.55
N MET A 86 35.26 11.70 -30.27
CA MET A 86 35.80 10.79 -29.26
C MET A 86 35.50 9.31 -29.56
N GLU A 87 34.29 8.98 -30.04
CA GLU A 87 33.93 7.61 -30.45
C GLU A 87 34.85 7.03 -31.54
N ASN A 88 35.48 7.89 -32.34
CA ASN A 88 36.34 7.51 -33.46
C ASN A 88 37.85 7.55 -33.12
N MET A 89 38.22 7.71 -31.84
CA MET A 89 39.62 7.72 -31.42
C MET A 89 40.14 6.33 -31.03
N ASP A 90 41.39 6.03 -31.41
CA ASP A 90 42.06 4.78 -31.04
C ASP A 90 42.06 4.56 -29.52
N GLY A 91 41.57 3.39 -29.10
CA GLY A 91 41.44 3.02 -27.69
C GLY A 91 40.11 3.45 -27.03
N CYS A 92 39.28 4.28 -27.67
CA CYS A 92 37.90 4.48 -27.23
C CYS A 92 37.05 3.24 -27.56
N LEU A 93 36.26 2.77 -26.59
CA LEU A 93 35.38 1.60 -26.73
C LEU A 93 33.91 1.99 -26.91
N ALA A 94 33.47 3.08 -26.26
CA ALA A 94 32.13 3.66 -26.39
C ALA A 94 32.07 5.02 -25.70
N VAL A 95 31.20 5.91 -26.21
CA VAL A 95 30.83 7.18 -25.55
C VAL A 95 29.34 7.16 -25.27
N PHE A 96 28.93 7.52 -24.05
CA PHE A 96 27.52 7.62 -23.68
C PHE A 96 27.22 8.99 -23.06
N PRO A 97 26.08 9.63 -23.40
CA PRO A 97 25.64 10.82 -22.68
C PRO A 97 25.34 10.49 -21.22
N ASP A 98 25.84 11.31 -20.31
CA ASP A 98 25.53 11.22 -18.89
C ASP A 98 24.05 11.58 -18.64
N SER A 99 23.43 10.98 -17.62
CA SER A 99 21.97 11.04 -17.45
C SER A 99 21.52 11.15 -15.99
N VAL A 100 20.55 12.04 -15.76
CA VAL A 100 20.03 12.35 -14.42
C VAL A 100 19.21 11.19 -13.88
N SER A 101 19.85 10.35 -13.07
CA SER A 101 19.18 9.29 -12.31
C SER A 101 18.31 9.89 -11.21
N ARG A 102 16.99 9.71 -11.28
CA ARG A 102 16.04 10.19 -10.27
C ARG A 102 16.03 9.26 -9.05
N LEU A 103 16.04 9.85 -7.84
CA LEU A 103 15.92 9.08 -6.60
C LEU A 103 14.47 8.66 -6.36
N HIS A 104 14.23 7.36 -6.40
CA HIS A 104 12.93 6.71 -6.28
C HIS A 104 12.71 6.07 -4.91
N THR A 105 11.46 5.73 -4.61
CA THR A 105 11.17 4.91 -3.42
C THR A 105 11.66 3.48 -3.57
N THR A 106 11.65 2.72 -2.47
CA THR A 106 11.97 1.29 -2.53
C THR A 106 10.94 0.48 -3.33
N ARG A 107 9.69 0.98 -3.48
CA ARG A 107 8.77 0.69 -4.60
C ARG A 107 7.44 1.46 -4.60
N THR A 108 6.87 1.80 -3.44
CA THR A 108 5.40 1.97 -3.30
C THR A 108 4.79 3.16 -4.05
N PRO A 109 5.20 4.44 -3.84
CA PRO A 109 4.82 5.55 -4.72
C PRO A 109 5.05 5.29 -6.22
N ASP A 110 6.18 4.70 -6.61
CA ASP A 110 6.48 4.39 -8.02
C ASP A 110 5.43 3.44 -8.63
N PHE A 111 5.05 2.40 -7.88
CA PHE A 111 4.06 1.40 -8.28
C PHE A 111 2.64 1.99 -8.36
N LEU A 112 2.37 3.01 -7.54
CA LEU A 112 1.16 3.83 -7.59
C LEU A 112 1.24 4.96 -8.64
N GLY A 113 2.31 5.03 -9.45
CA GLY A 113 2.48 6.00 -10.53
C GLY A 113 2.78 7.44 -10.09
N LEU A 114 3.12 7.67 -8.82
CA LEU A 114 3.52 9.00 -8.33
C LEU A 114 4.90 9.37 -8.90
N SER A 115 5.00 10.57 -9.47
CA SER A 115 6.19 11.08 -10.17
C SER A 115 6.53 12.49 -9.72
N SER A 116 7.81 12.82 -9.68
CA SER A 116 8.26 14.16 -9.27
C SER A 116 8.08 15.24 -10.36
N SER A 117 7.73 14.86 -11.59
CA SER A 117 7.57 15.78 -12.72
C SER A 117 6.15 15.95 -13.24
N ASP A 118 5.21 15.09 -12.85
CA ASP A 118 3.78 15.21 -13.23
C ASP A 118 2.89 14.40 -12.26
N GLY A 119 1.58 14.63 -12.31
CA GLY A 119 0.56 13.93 -11.52
C GLY A 119 0.35 14.55 -10.14
N LEU A 120 -0.13 13.74 -9.21
CA LEU A 120 -0.64 14.21 -7.92
C LEU A 120 0.44 14.86 -7.04
N TRP A 121 1.70 14.40 -7.07
CA TRP A 121 2.78 14.97 -6.26
C TRP A 121 3.06 16.46 -6.52
N PRO A 122 3.44 16.89 -7.74
CA PRO A 122 3.72 18.31 -7.99
C PRO A 122 2.47 19.20 -7.83
N GLN A 123 1.29 18.71 -8.24
CA GLN A 123 0.03 19.49 -8.18
C GLN A 123 -0.54 19.65 -6.76
N SER A 124 -0.15 18.80 -5.82
CA SER A 124 -0.48 18.91 -4.38
C SER A 124 0.67 19.48 -3.53
N HIS A 125 1.75 19.94 -4.17
CA HIS A 125 3.01 20.30 -3.50
C HIS A 125 3.53 19.23 -2.52
N TYR A 126 3.31 17.94 -2.83
CA TYR A 126 3.64 16.78 -1.99
C TYR A 126 2.89 16.71 -0.63
N GLY A 127 1.75 17.41 -0.53
CA GLY A 127 0.93 17.47 0.67
C GLY A 127 1.39 18.52 1.69
N ASP A 128 2.05 19.59 1.24
CA ASP A 128 2.47 20.71 2.10
C ASP A 128 1.26 21.29 2.89
N ASP A 129 1.51 21.72 4.13
CA ASP A 129 0.53 22.29 5.07
C ASP A 129 -0.75 21.47 5.40
N VAL A 130 -0.84 20.23 4.92
CA VAL A 130 -1.85 19.24 5.34
C VAL A 130 -1.35 18.46 6.55
N ILE A 131 -2.22 18.28 7.55
CA ILE A 131 -1.92 17.64 8.83
C ILE A 131 -2.61 16.28 8.90
N VAL A 132 -1.82 15.21 9.03
CA VAL A 132 -2.28 13.82 9.17
C VAL A 132 -2.19 13.38 10.63
N GLY A 133 -3.34 13.09 11.25
CA GLY A 133 -3.45 12.46 12.54
C GLY A 133 -3.26 10.94 12.45
N MET A 134 -2.30 10.41 13.19
CA MET A 134 -1.97 8.97 13.27
C MET A 134 -2.39 8.42 14.63
N LEU A 135 -3.37 7.51 14.66
CA LEU A 135 -3.81 6.80 15.86
C LEU A 135 -3.25 5.38 15.85
N ASP A 136 -2.27 5.12 16.71
CA ASP A 136 -1.46 3.90 16.66
C ASP A 136 -0.72 3.64 18.01
N THR A 137 0.35 2.86 17.97
CA THR A 137 1.32 2.53 19.04
C THR A 137 2.33 3.65 19.37
N GLY A 138 2.24 4.81 18.69
CA GLY A 138 3.09 5.99 18.92
C GLY A 138 3.99 6.31 17.73
N ILE A 139 5.13 6.97 17.98
CA ILE A 139 6.17 7.22 16.97
C ILE A 139 7.60 7.09 17.53
N TRP A 140 8.56 6.67 16.70
CA TRP A 140 9.99 6.72 17.00
C TRP A 140 10.62 7.97 16.35
N PRO A 141 10.70 9.12 17.06
CA PRO A 141 10.95 10.43 16.47
C PRO A 141 12.36 10.58 15.86
N GLU A 142 13.36 9.83 16.33
CA GLU A 142 14.73 9.86 15.81
C GLU A 142 14.88 9.18 14.43
N SER A 143 13.81 8.58 13.90
CA SER A 143 13.83 8.03 12.55
C SER A 143 14.05 9.13 11.51
N LYS A 144 14.97 8.90 10.57
CA LYS A 144 15.27 9.81 9.45
C LYS A 144 14.03 10.12 8.61
N SER A 145 13.03 9.24 8.59
CA SER A 145 11.74 9.46 7.93
C SER A 145 10.86 10.53 8.61
N PHE A 146 11.29 11.07 9.75
CA PHE A 146 10.63 12.20 10.42
C PHE A 146 11.53 13.44 10.54
N SER A 147 12.64 13.48 9.78
CA SER A 147 13.38 14.72 9.57
C SER A 147 12.48 15.76 8.88
N ASP A 148 12.52 16.99 9.36
CA ASP A 148 11.90 18.16 8.75
C ASP A 148 12.83 18.90 7.76
N GLN A 149 14.01 18.35 7.46
CA GLN A 149 14.93 18.89 6.47
C GLN A 149 14.26 18.96 5.09
N GLY A 150 14.02 20.18 4.60
CA GLY A 150 13.30 20.45 3.34
C GLY A 150 11.85 20.91 3.52
N LEU A 151 11.33 20.95 4.76
CA LEU A 151 10.12 21.68 5.10
C LEU A 151 10.50 23.14 5.41
N ILE A 152 10.15 24.03 4.49
CA ILE A 152 10.46 25.48 4.57
C ILE A 152 9.23 26.27 5.07
N THR A 153 8.05 25.71 4.88
CA THR A 153 6.74 26.15 5.36
C THR A 153 6.64 25.98 6.88
N GLN A 154 6.14 27.01 7.58
CA GLN A 154 5.87 26.98 9.03
C GLN A 154 4.72 26.03 9.37
N VAL A 155 4.60 25.63 10.64
CA VAL A 155 3.45 24.84 11.11
C VAL A 155 2.15 25.65 10.90
N PRO A 156 1.11 25.10 10.26
CA PRO A 156 -0.10 25.87 9.92
C PRO A 156 -0.83 26.45 11.14
N GLU A 157 -1.23 27.72 11.09
CA GLU A 157 -1.87 28.46 12.21
C GLU A 157 -3.14 27.81 12.78
N LYS A 158 -3.79 26.92 12.02
CA LYS A 158 -4.95 26.13 12.47
C LYS A 158 -4.61 25.10 13.56
N TRP A 159 -3.33 24.72 13.66
CA TRP A 159 -2.81 23.68 14.56
C TRP A 159 -2.78 24.14 16.03
N LYS A 160 -3.25 23.28 16.92
CA LYS A 160 -3.42 23.56 18.36
C LYS A 160 -2.91 22.45 19.27
N GLY A 161 -2.49 21.32 18.71
CA GLY A 161 -1.97 20.19 19.47
C GLY A 161 -0.58 20.43 20.05
N GLU A 162 -0.18 19.56 20.97
CA GLU A 162 1.01 19.71 21.81
C GLU A 162 2.07 18.63 21.54
N CYS A 163 3.30 18.88 22.00
CA CYS A 163 4.32 17.85 22.16
C CYS A 163 4.34 17.37 23.61
N GLN A 164 3.55 16.33 23.91
CA GLN A 164 3.33 15.84 25.27
C GLN A 164 4.59 15.13 25.80
N VAL A 165 5.18 15.70 26.86
CA VAL A 165 6.35 15.13 27.54
C VAL A 165 5.98 13.88 28.34
N GLY A 166 6.86 12.89 28.34
CA GLY A 166 6.73 11.65 29.11
C GLY A 166 8.05 10.86 29.16
N SER A 167 7.98 9.63 29.63
CA SER A 167 9.14 8.73 29.73
C SER A 167 9.83 8.56 28.36
N GLU A 168 11.15 8.78 28.33
CA GLU A 168 11.97 8.79 27.10
C GLU A 168 11.52 9.76 25.99
N PHE A 169 10.64 10.73 26.27
CA PHE A 169 10.11 11.65 25.25
C PHE A 169 9.96 13.08 25.81
N ASN A 170 10.93 13.94 25.49
CA ASN A 170 10.89 15.39 25.76
C ASN A 170 10.31 16.19 24.56
N ALA A 171 10.10 17.49 24.74
CA ALA A 171 9.47 18.34 23.72
C ALA A 171 10.28 18.53 22.42
N SER A 172 11.59 18.29 22.39
CA SER A 172 12.42 18.43 21.17
C SER A 172 12.34 17.21 20.22
N HIS A 173 11.51 16.22 20.54
CA HIS A 173 11.15 15.14 19.62
C HIS A 173 10.05 15.55 18.62
N CYS A 174 9.40 16.69 18.84
CA CYS A 174 8.56 17.35 17.84
C CYS A 174 9.39 18.41 17.10
N ASN A 175 9.11 18.57 15.80
CA ASN A 175 9.80 19.45 14.86
C ASN A 175 8.81 19.92 13.79
N ASN A 176 9.25 20.51 12.67
CA ASN A 176 8.30 20.93 11.63
C ASN A 176 7.66 19.75 10.85
N LYS A 177 8.03 18.49 11.16
CA LYS A 177 7.50 17.26 10.56
C LYS A 177 6.53 16.53 11.50
N ILE A 178 6.97 16.21 12.71
CA ILE A 178 6.11 15.76 13.83
C ILE A 178 5.70 17.02 14.60
N ILE A 179 4.57 17.62 14.24
CA ILE A 179 4.14 18.92 14.81
C ILE A 179 3.44 18.78 16.18
N GLY A 180 3.12 17.54 16.57
CA GLY A 180 2.72 17.19 17.93
C GLY A 180 2.62 15.69 18.12
N ALA A 181 2.67 15.27 19.37
CA ALA A 181 2.68 13.87 19.79
C ALA A 181 2.06 13.75 21.18
N ARG A 182 1.05 12.91 21.34
CA ARG A 182 0.23 12.74 22.55
C ARG A 182 -0.01 11.27 22.85
N TYR A 183 -0.40 10.91 24.08
CA TYR A 183 -0.69 9.54 24.47
C TYR A 183 -1.89 9.41 25.43
N PHE A 184 -2.64 8.33 25.27
CA PHE A 184 -3.89 8.03 25.95
C PHE A 184 -3.79 6.61 26.52
N VAL A 185 -3.97 6.47 27.83
CA VAL A 185 -3.67 5.25 28.59
C VAL A 185 -4.63 5.00 29.77
N LYS A 186 -5.66 5.85 29.93
CA LYS A 186 -6.55 5.82 31.10
C LYS A 186 -7.54 4.67 31.03
N GLY A 187 -7.95 4.26 29.82
CA GLY A 187 -8.71 3.05 29.58
C GLY A 187 -7.86 1.80 29.80
N TYR A 188 -6.66 1.78 29.22
CA TYR A 188 -5.70 0.68 29.38
C TYR A 188 -5.35 0.43 30.85
N GLU A 189 -4.98 1.45 31.63
CA GLU A 189 -4.60 1.25 33.04
C GLU A 189 -5.77 0.87 33.94
N ALA A 190 -6.99 1.27 33.58
CA ALA A 190 -8.20 0.84 34.28
C ALA A 190 -8.59 -0.63 33.97
N MET A 191 -8.13 -1.18 32.84
CA MET A 191 -8.46 -2.54 32.39
C MET A 191 -7.37 -3.57 32.72
N TYR A 192 -6.10 -3.21 32.56
CA TYR A 192 -4.95 -4.12 32.68
C TYR A 192 -3.99 -3.77 33.83
N GLY A 193 -4.21 -2.64 34.52
CA GLY A 193 -3.28 -2.11 35.52
C GLY A 193 -2.18 -1.22 34.90
N PRO A 194 -1.27 -0.66 35.73
CA PRO A 194 -0.30 0.32 35.28
C PRO A 194 0.66 -0.23 34.21
N ILE A 195 1.11 0.63 33.29
CA ILE A 195 2.09 0.26 32.25
C ILE A 195 3.36 -0.29 32.91
N ASN A 196 3.90 -1.39 32.36
CA ASN A 196 5.24 -1.84 32.71
C ASN A 196 6.30 -0.97 32.01
N GLU A 197 6.77 0.09 32.69
CA GLU A 197 7.77 1.04 32.15
C GLU A 197 9.17 0.44 31.87
N LYS A 198 9.33 -0.88 31.97
CA LYS A 198 10.50 -1.64 31.47
C LYS A 198 10.32 -2.20 30.06
N GLU A 199 9.09 -2.23 29.56
CA GLU A 199 8.70 -2.80 28.27
C GLU A 199 8.07 -1.73 27.36
N GLU A 200 7.34 -0.76 27.92
CA GLU A 200 6.81 0.39 27.18
C GLU A 200 6.99 1.70 27.93
N SER A 201 7.44 2.74 27.24
CA SER A 201 7.54 4.09 27.79
C SER A 201 6.17 4.76 27.94
N ARG A 202 5.87 5.35 29.12
CA ARG A 202 4.69 6.20 29.35
C ARG A 202 4.81 7.56 28.63
N SER A 203 4.70 7.53 27.32
CA SER A 203 4.85 8.70 26.44
C SER A 203 4.31 8.41 25.03
N PRO A 204 4.37 9.38 24.08
CA PRO A 204 4.05 9.12 22.67
C PRO A 204 5.06 8.22 21.94
N ARG A 205 6.13 7.75 22.59
CA ARG A 205 7.17 6.93 21.96
C ARG A 205 6.67 5.53 21.60
N ASP A 206 7.00 5.12 20.39
CA ASP A 206 6.73 3.79 19.85
C ASP A 206 7.76 2.76 20.29
N THR A 207 7.32 1.79 21.09
CA THR A 207 8.12 0.66 21.59
C THR A 207 7.87 -0.64 20.83
N GLU A 208 6.90 -0.70 19.90
CA GLU A 208 6.53 -1.89 19.12
C GLU A 208 7.07 -1.81 17.67
N GLY A 209 6.79 -0.70 16.98
CA GLY A 209 7.25 -0.39 15.63
C GLY A 209 6.14 -0.06 14.62
N HIS A 210 4.91 -0.52 14.87
CA HIS A 210 3.77 -0.37 13.98
C HIS A 210 3.44 1.12 13.69
N GLY A 211 3.38 1.97 14.73
CA GLY A 211 3.06 3.40 14.59
C GLY A 211 4.13 4.19 13.85
N THR A 212 5.40 3.82 14.04
CA THR A 212 6.52 4.31 13.22
C THR A 212 6.38 3.89 11.76
N HIS A 213 5.96 2.64 11.51
CA HIS A 213 5.79 2.09 10.16
C HIS A 213 4.61 2.72 9.41
N THR A 214 3.46 2.88 10.07
CA THR A 214 2.25 3.49 9.49
C THR A 214 2.45 4.98 9.24
N SER A 215 3.02 5.73 10.21
CA SER A 215 3.30 7.17 10.07
C SER A 215 4.28 7.47 8.94
N SER A 216 5.37 6.68 8.83
CA SER A 216 6.34 6.83 7.75
C SER A 216 5.83 6.33 6.39
N THR A 217 4.86 5.40 6.36
CA THR A 217 4.14 5.01 5.14
C THR A 217 3.22 6.13 4.64
N ALA A 218 2.46 6.79 5.53
CA ALA A 218 1.57 7.88 5.16
C ALA A 218 2.36 9.11 4.68
N ALA A 219 3.31 9.58 5.49
CA ALA A 219 3.95 10.88 5.29
C ALA A 219 5.45 10.90 5.59
N GLY A 220 6.18 9.77 5.52
CA GLY A 220 7.62 9.78 5.78
C GLY A 220 8.42 10.69 4.83
N SER A 221 9.36 11.45 5.38
CA SER A 221 10.38 12.20 4.63
C SER A 221 11.34 11.25 3.89
N GLU A 222 12.09 11.78 2.92
CA GLU A 222 12.98 10.97 2.08
C GLU A 222 14.26 10.52 2.80
N VAL A 223 14.53 9.22 2.78
CA VAL A 223 15.72 8.60 3.38
C VAL A 223 16.45 7.73 2.34
N PRO A 224 17.53 8.20 1.72
CA PRO A 224 18.31 7.41 0.76
C PRO A 224 19.01 6.22 1.41
N GLY A 225 19.10 5.10 0.67
CA GLY A 225 19.83 3.90 1.08
C GLY A 225 19.08 2.94 2.00
N SER A 226 17.84 3.26 2.39
CA SER A 226 16.96 2.42 3.20
C SER A 226 16.81 0.99 2.66
N SER A 227 16.84 0.01 3.58
CA SER A 227 16.58 -1.41 3.31
C SER A 227 16.36 -2.15 4.63
N LEU A 228 15.62 -3.27 4.62
CA LEU A 228 15.65 -4.23 5.73
C LEU A 228 16.81 -5.20 5.48
N LEU A 229 17.95 -5.02 6.16
CA LEU A 229 19.15 -5.87 6.02
C LEU A 229 19.73 -5.93 4.57
N GLY A 230 19.27 -5.10 3.65
CA GLY A 230 19.56 -5.16 2.20
C GLY A 230 18.42 -5.66 1.31
N PHE A 231 17.34 -6.20 1.88
CA PHE A 231 16.06 -6.40 1.18
C PHE A 231 15.39 -5.04 0.91
N ALA A 232 14.75 -4.91 -0.26
CA ALA A 232 14.05 -3.69 -0.69
C ALA A 232 14.94 -2.42 -0.63
N ARG A 233 16.19 -2.50 -1.11
CA ARG A 233 17.11 -1.33 -1.11
C ARG A 233 16.64 -0.22 -2.07
N GLY A 234 16.56 1.01 -1.58
CA GLY A 234 16.23 2.21 -2.36
C GLY A 234 16.19 3.46 -1.47
N THR A 235 15.31 4.42 -1.77
CA THR A 235 14.94 5.51 -0.83
C THR A 235 13.68 5.09 -0.07
N ALA A 236 13.57 5.29 1.24
CA ALA A 236 12.25 5.27 1.90
C ALA A 236 11.63 6.67 1.85
N ARG A 237 10.34 6.78 1.53
CA ARG A 237 9.51 7.99 1.75
C ARG A 237 8.04 7.56 1.78
N GLY A 238 7.19 8.31 2.45
CA GLY A 238 5.74 8.08 2.47
C GLY A 238 5.05 8.57 1.21
N ILE A 239 3.72 8.50 1.18
CA ILE A 239 2.95 9.06 0.06
C ILE A 239 2.97 10.60 0.08
N ALA A 240 2.70 11.23 1.23
CA ALA A 240 2.68 12.69 1.38
C ALA A 240 3.95 13.18 2.07
N THR A 241 5.07 13.26 1.34
CA THR A 241 6.39 13.55 1.92
C THR A 241 6.49 14.89 2.64
N LYS A 242 5.64 15.87 2.31
CA LYS A 242 5.59 17.16 3.00
C LYS A 242 4.49 17.31 4.05
N ALA A 243 3.49 16.43 4.07
CA ALA A 243 2.42 16.50 5.07
C ALA A 243 2.98 16.40 6.50
N ARG A 244 2.35 17.14 7.41
CA ARG A 244 2.69 17.15 8.84
C ARG A 244 2.11 15.93 9.52
N LEU A 245 2.82 15.39 10.50
CA LEU A 245 2.38 14.28 11.35
C LEU A 245 1.96 14.82 12.72
N ALA A 246 0.77 14.42 13.15
CA ALA A 246 0.30 14.57 14.52
C ALA A 246 0.03 13.16 15.08
N VAL A 247 0.68 12.77 16.17
CA VAL A 247 0.67 11.38 16.65
C VAL A 247 -0.11 11.23 17.95
N TYR A 248 -0.96 10.21 18.02
CA TYR A 248 -1.80 9.92 19.17
C TYR A 248 -1.61 8.44 19.54
N LYS A 249 -0.76 8.16 20.53
CA LYS A 249 -0.57 6.78 21.03
C LYS A 249 -1.82 6.36 21.80
N VAL A 250 -2.55 5.40 21.24
CA VAL A 250 -3.80 4.84 21.78
C VAL A 250 -3.74 3.31 21.92
N CYS A 251 -2.65 2.69 21.44
CA CYS A 251 -2.37 1.27 21.53
C CYS A 251 -1.14 1.02 22.43
N TRP A 252 -1.21 -0.06 23.20
CA TRP A 252 -0.19 -0.51 24.15
C TRP A 252 0.03 -2.02 24.01
N ALA A 253 0.95 -2.62 24.78
CA ALA A 253 1.48 -3.96 24.56
C ALA A 253 0.46 -5.12 24.59
N VAL A 254 -0.74 -4.89 25.12
CA VAL A 254 -1.84 -5.88 25.09
C VAL A 254 -2.89 -5.55 24.02
N ASP A 255 -3.38 -4.31 23.97
CA ASP A 255 -4.47 -3.90 23.06
C ASP A 255 -4.60 -2.35 22.93
N CYS A 256 -5.46 -1.89 22.03
CA CYS A 256 -5.90 -0.50 21.86
C CYS A 256 -7.28 -0.30 22.53
N VAL A 257 -7.33 0.26 23.74
CA VAL A 257 -8.61 0.34 24.48
C VAL A 257 -9.54 1.41 23.91
N ASN A 258 -10.78 1.01 23.59
CA ASN A 258 -11.87 1.84 23.04
C ASN A 258 -11.94 3.29 23.55
N SER A 259 -11.82 3.51 24.86
CA SER A 259 -11.91 4.84 25.48
C SER A 259 -10.66 5.71 25.24
N ASP A 260 -9.48 5.12 25.17
CA ASP A 260 -8.24 5.83 24.82
C ASP A 260 -8.19 6.13 23.31
N VAL A 261 -8.70 5.21 22.46
CA VAL A 261 -8.88 5.44 21.01
C VAL A 261 -9.83 6.62 20.76
N LEU A 262 -11.02 6.62 21.38
CA LEU A 262 -11.98 7.72 21.22
C LEU A 262 -11.44 9.06 21.77
N ALA A 263 -10.71 9.03 22.89
CA ALA A 263 -10.04 10.23 23.41
C ALA A 263 -8.95 10.76 22.46
N GLY A 264 -8.21 9.87 21.80
CA GLY A 264 -7.26 10.23 20.74
C GLY A 264 -7.93 10.83 19.51
N MET A 265 -9.11 10.34 19.12
CA MET A 265 -9.89 10.92 18.00
C MET A 265 -10.41 12.33 18.34
N GLU A 266 -10.99 12.52 19.53
CA GLU A 266 -11.48 13.82 20.00
C GLU A 266 -10.35 14.84 20.13
N ALA A 267 -9.20 14.42 20.65
CA ALA A 267 -7.98 15.23 20.70
C ALA A 267 -7.52 15.63 19.29
N ALA A 268 -7.40 14.67 18.36
CA ALA A 268 -6.90 14.95 17.02
C ALA A 268 -7.80 15.92 16.23
N VAL A 269 -9.12 15.77 16.33
CA VAL A 269 -10.09 16.67 15.70
C VAL A 269 -10.06 18.06 16.35
N SER A 270 -9.84 18.15 17.66
CA SER A 270 -9.72 19.42 18.39
C SER A 270 -8.40 20.16 18.10
N ASP A 271 -7.32 19.40 17.95
CA ASP A 271 -5.96 19.90 17.68
C ASP A 271 -5.80 20.42 16.24
N GLY A 272 -6.72 20.06 15.33
CA GLY A 272 -6.84 20.66 13.99
C GLY A 272 -6.23 19.85 12.85
N VAL A 273 -6.23 18.51 12.93
CA VAL A 273 -5.83 17.63 11.82
C VAL A 273 -6.82 17.69 10.64
N ASP A 274 -6.33 17.50 9.41
CA ASP A 274 -7.20 17.42 8.22
C ASP A 274 -7.66 15.99 7.90
N LEU A 275 -6.88 14.99 8.33
CA LEU A 275 -7.15 13.56 8.11
C LEU A 275 -6.79 12.72 9.34
N LEU A 276 -7.46 11.58 9.50
CA LEU A 276 -7.14 10.53 10.47
C LEU A 276 -6.79 9.20 9.75
N SER A 277 -5.70 8.57 10.18
CA SER A 277 -5.33 7.19 9.84
C SER A 277 -5.48 6.31 11.08
N LEU A 278 -6.38 5.33 11.03
CA LEU A 278 -6.57 4.34 12.09
C LEU A 278 -6.24 2.94 11.54
N SER A 279 -5.02 2.47 11.80
CA SER A 279 -4.56 1.13 11.40
C SER A 279 -4.96 0.04 12.40
N LEU A 280 -6.18 0.17 12.94
CA LEU A 280 -6.79 -0.67 13.98
C LEU A 280 -8.29 -0.92 13.66
N GLY A 281 -8.92 -1.82 14.40
CA GLY A 281 -10.35 -2.11 14.33
C GLY A 281 -10.73 -3.07 15.45
N LEU A 282 -11.77 -2.73 16.23
CA LEU A 282 -11.97 -3.31 17.57
C LEU A 282 -13.20 -4.24 17.66
N VAL A 283 -14.24 -3.98 16.87
CA VAL A 283 -15.40 -4.87 16.73
C VAL A 283 -15.81 -4.88 15.25
N SER A 284 -16.17 -6.05 14.72
CA SER A 284 -16.63 -6.23 13.34
C SER A 284 -18.12 -5.93 13.16
N ASP A 285 -18.93 -6.40 14.12
CA ASP A 285 -20.38 -6.56 13.97
C ASP A 285 -21.20 -5.70 14.95
N ALA A 286 -20.56 -4.69 15.55
CA ALA A 286 -21.23 -3.73 16.42
C ALA A 286 -22.15 -2.80 15.61
N ALA A 287 -23.34 -2.51 16.14
CA ALA A 287 -24.16 -1.43 15.60
C ALA A 287 -23.43 -0.09 15.76
N TYR A 288 -23.59 0.84 14.81
CA TYR A 288 -22.73 2.04 14.76
C TYR A 288 -22.80 2.95 16.00
N TYR A 289 -23.87 2.87 16.81
CA TYR A 289 -24.01 3.61 18.08
C TYR A 289 -23.32 2.93 19.28
N ASP A 290 -22.82 1.71 19.12
CA ASP A 290 -22.02 0.96 20.11
C ASP A 290 -20.55 0.80 19.67
N ASP A 291 -20.17 1.25 18.47
CA ASP A 291 -18.79 1.30 17.96
C ASP A 291 -18.16 2.70 18.18
N PRO A 292 -17.18 2.85 19.10
CA PRO A 292 -16.50 4.12 19.36
C PRO A 292 -15.75 4.68 18.15
N ILE A 293 -15.26 3.83 17.23
CA ILE A 293 -14.59 4.27 16.01
C ILE A 293 -15.61 4.86 15.05
N ALA A 294 -16.77 4.22 14.85
CA ALA A 294 -17.86 4.77 14.06
C ALA A 294 -18.34 6.13 14.62
N ILE A 295 -18.54 6.24 15.95
CA ILE A 295 -18.95 7.48 16.61
C ILE A 295 -17.91 8.58 16.44
N GLY A 296 -16.64 8.30 16.77
CA GLY A 296 -15.54 9.25 16.64
C GLY A 296 -15.32 9.69 15.19
N ALA A 297 -15.44 8.76 14.24
CA ALA A 297 -15.31 9.04 12.82
C ALA A 297 -16.44 9.93 12.29
N LEU A 298 -17.70 9.73 12.72
CA LEU A 298 -18.79 10.63 12.33
C LEU A 298 -18.56 12.04 12.90
N GLY A 299 -18.01 12.13 14.11
CA GLY A 299 -17.60 13.39 14.73
C GLY A 299 -16.48 14.12 13.98
N ALA A 300 -15.46 13.40 13.50
CA ALA A 300 -14.43 13.92 12.61
C ALA A 300 -15.01 14.42 11.27
N ILE A 301 -15.91 13.64 10.66
CA ILE A 301 -16.52 13.95 9.35
C ILE A 301 -17.43 15.19 9.45
N GLU A 302 -18.15 15.40 10.56
CA GLU A 302 -18.89 16.64 10.85
C GLU A 302 -17.97 17.89 10.87
N LYS A 303 -16.67 17.71 11.18
CA LYS A 303 -15.66 18.76 11.19
C LYS A 303 -14.87 18.89 9.88
N GLY A 304 -15.22 18.12 8.85
CA GLY A 304 -14.52 18.10 7.55
C GLY A 304 -13.22 17.29 7.55
N VAL A 305 -12.93 16.57 8.63
CA VAL A 305 -11.75 15.71 8.78
C VAL A 305 -12.00 14.38 8.06
N PHE A 306 -11.12 13.99 7.16
CA PHE A 306 -11.23 12.72 6.44
C PHE A 306 -10.78 11.55 7.32
N VAL A 307 -11.48 10.41 7.28
CA VAL A 307 -11.12 9.22 8.08
C VAL A 307 -10.91 8.02 7.18
N ALA A 308 -9.73 7.40 7.27
CA ALA A 308 -9.46 6.08 6.73
C ALA A 308 -9.11 5.09 7.84
N CYS A 309 -9.59 3.85 7.69
CA CYS A 309 -9.31 2.77 8.63
C CYS A 309 -8.96 1.48 7.87
N SER A 310 -8.15 0.63 8.48
CA SER A 310 -7.86 -0.71 7.97
C SER A 310 -9.11 -1.60 7.97
N ALA A 311 -9.33 -2.42 6.93
CA ALA A 311 -10.46 -3.34 6.87
C ALA A 311 -10.38 -4.53 7.86
N GLY A 312 -9.18 -4.83 8.37
CA GLY A 312 -8.90 -6.01 9.20
C GLY A 312 -7.99 -7.03 8.50
N ASN A 313 -7.47 -7.98 9.27
CA ASN A 313 -6.54 -9.02 8.81
C ASN A 313 -7.11 -10.44 8.97
N SER A 314 -8.44 -10.57 8.99
CA SER A 314 -9.18 -11.79 9.33
C SER A 314 -9.74 -12.54 8.11
N GLY A 315 -9.32 -12.18 6.89
CA GLY A 315 -9.74 -12.85 5.65
C GLY A 315 -11.25 -12.95 5.50
N LEU A 316 -11.77 -14.18 5.38
CA LEU A 316 -13.20 -14.45 5.23
C LEU A 316 -14.01 -14.39 6.54
N SER A 317 -13.35 -14.29 7.71
CA SER A 317 -14.01 -14.48 9.01
C SER A 317 -14.72 -13.23 9.54
N ALA A 318 -14.17 -12.04 9.28
CA ALA A 318 -14.68 -10.76 9.81
C ALA A 318 -14.12 -9.57 9.02
N ILE A 319 -14.87 -8.47 8.98
CA ILE A 319 -14.46 -7.15 8.45
C ILE A 319 -14.80 -6.06 9.47
N PHE A 320 -13.94 -5.06 9.58
CA PHE A 320 -13.99 -4.03 10.61
C PHE A 320 -14.22 -2.65 9.99
N ASN A 321 -14.56 -1.66 10.84
CA ASN A 321 -14.69 -0.26 10.47
C ASN A 321 -15.68 -0.05 9.31
N THR A 322 -16.84 -0.71 9.39
CA THR A 322 -17.83 -0.85 8.30
C THR A 322 -18.73 0.37 8.09
N ALA A 323 -18.62 1.41 8.91
CA ALA A 323 -19.47 2.60 8.81
C ALA A 323 -19.32 3.33 7.46
N PRO A 324 -20.39 3.92 6.89
CA PRO A 324 -20.34 4.54 5.56
C PRO A 324 -19.40 5.75 5.45
N TRP A 325 -19.30 6.53 6.53
CA TRP A 325 -18.46 7.73 6.60
C TRP A 325 -16.96 7.44 6.79
N ILE A 326 -16.59 6.20 7.15
CA ILE A 326 -15.20 5.72 7.19
C ILE A 326 -14.78 5.24 5.80
N THR A 327 -13.57 5.56 5.36
CA THR A 327 -12.93 4.91 4.19
C THR A 327 -12.23 3.63 4.62
N THR A 328 -12.81 2.47 4.32
CA THR A 328 -12.35 1.16 4.80
C THR A 328 -11.44 0.50 3.78
N VAL A 329 -10.17 0.27 4.15
CA VAL A 329 -9.10 -0.05 3.20
C VAL A 329 -8.65 -1.52 3.31
N GLY A 330 -8.86 -2.28 2.23
CA GLY A 330 -8.33 -3.64 2.09
C GLY A 330 -6.86 -3.65 1.63
N ALA A 331 -6.22 -4.82 1.68
CA ALA A 331 -4.79 -4.98 1.38
C ALA A 331 -4.55 -5.73 0.06
N SER A 332 -3.55 -5.27 -0.68
CA SER A 332 -3.13 -5.91 -1.92
C SER A 332 -1.60 -5.87 -2.12
N THR A 333 -1.10 -6.72 -3.00
CA THR A 333 0.32 -6.82 -3.35
C THR A 333 0.83 -5.65 -4.19
N ILE A 334 2.16 -5.48 -4.16
CA ILE A 334 2.94 -4.71 -5.14
C ILE A 334 3.74 -5.68 -6.01
N ASP A 335 4.31 -5.21 -7.12
CA ASP A 335 5.10 -6.03 -8.07
C ASP A 335 6.50 -6.45 -7.55
N ARG A 336 6.73 -6.38 -6.23
CA ARG A 336 7.99 -6.69 -5.53
C ARG A 336 7.89 -8.02 -4.78
N ALA A 337 8.87 -8.90 -4.99
CA ALA A 337 8.99 -10.21 -4.35
C ALA A 337 10.40 -10.46 -3.79
N PHE A 338 10.51 -11.42 -2.88
CA PHE A 338 11.76 -11.81 -2.20
C PHE A 338 12.00 -13.33 -2.36
N PRO A 339 12.42 -13.80 -3.55
CA PRO A 339 12.35 -15.21 -3.94
C PRO A 339 13.35 -16.10 -3.19
N ALA A 340 12.82 -17.10 -2.50
CA ALA A 340 13.56 -18.11 -1.76
C ALA A 340 12.98 -19.52 -1.98
N PRO A 341 13.18 -20.12 -3.16
CA PRO A 341 12.56 -21.38 -3.52
C PRO A 341 13.10 -22.58 -2.73
N VAL A 342 12.20 -23.53 -2.49
CA VAL A 342 12.49 -24.85 -1.92
C VAL A 342 12.82 -25.80 -3.08
N VAL A 343 14.02 -26.39 -3.07
CA VAL A 343 14.38 -27.47 -4.01
C VAL A 343 14.49 -28.77 -3.24
N LEU A 344 13.58 -29.70 -3.53
CA LEU A 344 13.48 -31.01 -2.89
C LEU A 344 14.52 -31.99 -3.45
N GLY A 345 14.82 -33.05 -2.68
CA GLY A 345 15.76 -34.11 -3.10
C GLY A 345 15.35 -34.92 -4.33
N ASN A 346 14.13 -34.75 -4.85
CA ASN A 346 13.68 -35.29 -6.14
C ASN A 346 13.82 -34.28 -7.31
N GLY A 347 14.53 -33.17 -7.11
CA GLY A 347 14.77 -32.13 -8.11
C GLY A 347 13.60 -31.15 -8.33
N LYS A 348 12.42 -31.38 -7.74
CA LYS A 348 11.29 -30.43 -7.87
C LYS A 348 11.58 -29.15 -7.09
N SER A 349 11.37 -28.01 -7.76
CA SER A 349 11.47 -26.67 -7.19
C SER A 349 10.09 -26.08 -6.96
N TYR A 350 9.89 -25.45 -5.81
CA TYR A 350 8.67 -24.71 -5.45
C TYR A 350 9.06 -23.30 -5.02
N MET A 351 8.43 -22.29 -5.62
CA MET A 351 8.74 -20.90 -5.28
C MET A 351 8.27 -20.57 -3.86
N GLY A 352 9.08 -19.79 -3.14
CA GLY A 352 8.80 -19.34 -1.78
C GLY A 352 9.30 -17.92 -1.55
N SER A 353 8.94 -17.34 -0.41
CA SER A 353 9.18 -15.92 -0.09
C SER A 353 9.87 -15.78 1.28
N SER A 354 10.96 -15.02 1.37
CA SER A 354 11.77 -14.90 2.59
C SER A 354 12.44 -13.53 2.77
N LEU A 355 12.56 -13.09 4.03
CA LEU A 355 13.32 -11.91 4.47
C LEU A 355 14.58 -12.26 5.29
N ASN A 356 15.16 -13.44 5.05
CA ASN A 356 16.30 -13.95 5.81
C ASN A 356 17.63 -13.88 5.04
N LYS A 357 18.56 -13.04 5.52
CA LYS A 357 19.94 -12.92 5.02
C LYS A 357 20.94 -13.77 5.82
N GLY A 358 20.57 -15.03 6.09
CA GLY A 358 21.46 -15.99 6.74
C GLY A 358 22.59 -16.44 5.81
N LYS A 359 23.54 -17.23 6.33
CA LYS A 359 24.33 -18.12 5.46
C LYS A 359 23.33 -19.03 4.72
N THR A 360 23.29 -18.94 3.41
CA THR A 360 22.53 -19.88 2.59
C THR A 360 23.11 -21.28 2.75
N LEU A 361 22.25 -22.29 2.69
CA LEU A 361 22.70 -23.64 2.38
C LEU A 361 23.30 -23.58 0.98
N ALA A 362 24.58 -23.93 0.82
CA ALA A 362 25.36 -23.65 -0.39
C ALA A 362 25.06 -24.66 -1.52
N ASN A 363 23.78 -24.79 -1.87
CA ASN A 363 23.14 -25.95 -2.50
C ASN A 363 23.18 -27.25 -1.66
N GLU A 364 23.62 -27.17 -0.40
CA GLU A 364 23.56 -28.28 0.55
C GLU A 364 22.12 -28.73 0.80
N GLN A 365 21.84 -30.01 0.56
CA GLN A 365 20.57 -30.66 0.86
C GLN A 365 20.59 -31.14 2.30
N LEU A 366 19.64 -30.65 3.12
CA LEU A 366 19.43 -31.11 4.49
C LEU A 366 18.23 -32.07 4.56
N PRO A 367 18.18 -32.98 5.55
CA PRO A 367 16.98 -33.78 5.79
C PRO A 367 15.77 -32.88 6.08
N LEU A 368 14.63 -33.24 5.50
CA LEU A 368 13.35 -32.57 5.68
C LEU A 368 12.47 -33.38 6.63
N VAL A 369 11.69 -32.72 7.49
CA VAL A 369 10.70 -33.39 8.34
C VAL A 369 9.45 -32.51 8.47
N TYR A 370 8.27 -33.13 8.55
CA TYR A 370 7.01 -32.43 8.78
C TYR A 370 6.74 -32.37 10.30
N GLY A 371 6.37 -31.20 10.82
CA GLY A 371 6.10 -31.01 12.26
C GLY A 371 5.12 -32.05 12.82
N LYS A 372 4.11 -32.44 12.04
CA LYS A 372 3.10 -33.45 12.39
C LYS A 372 3.67 -34.86 12.62
N THR A 373 4.83 -35.18 12.04
CA THR A 373 5.52 -36.48 12.21
C THR A 373 6.85 -36.35 12.95
N ALA A 374 7.21 -35.13 13.38
CA ALA A 374 8.37 -34.83 14.22
C ALA A 374 8.05 -34.88 15.73
N SER A 375 6.86 -35.35 16.11
CA SER A 375 6.39 -35.48 17.48
C SER A 375 5.14 -36.36 17.54
N SER A 376 4.83 -36.92 18.71
CA SER A 376 3.52 -37.53 19.01
C SER A 376 2.52 -36.54 19.62
N LYS A 377 2.94 -35.30 19.90
CA LYS A 377 2.08 -34.26 20.49
C LYS A 377 1.11 -33.69 19.44
N GLU A 378 -0.10 -33.38 19.89
CA GLU A 378 -1.07 -32.64 19.09
C GLU A 378 -0.52 -31.28 18.65
N ASN A 379 -1.04 -30.76 17.54
CA ASN A 379 -0.70 -29.44 16.98
C ASN A 379 0.79 -29.22 16.63
N ALA A 380 1.63 -30.26 16.68
CA ALA A 380 3.04 -30.20 16.26
C ALA A 380 3.23 -29.86 14.77
N ASN A 381 2.20 -30.05 13.94
CA ASN A 381 2.16 -29.58 12.56
C ASN A 381 2.29 -28.05 12.46
N PHE A 382 1.70 -27.31 13.41
CA PHE A 382 1.83 -25.86 13.51
C PHE A 382 3.15 -25.40 14.15
N CYS A 383 3.98 -26.30 14.69
CA CYS A 383 5.22 -25.95 15.39
C CYS A 383 5.02 -24.98 16.57
N LEU A 384 4.02 -25.24 17.41
CA LEU A 384 3.77 -24.51 18.67
C LEU A 384 4.90 -24.73 19.69
N ASP A 385 5.11 -23.83 20.65
CA ASP A 385 6.19 -23.99 21.64
C ASP A 385 6.07 -25.31 22.43
N GLY A 386 7.20 -25.99 22.62
CA GLY A 386 7.24 -27.33 23.24
C GLY A 386 6.62 -28.48 22.42
N SER A 387 6.04 -28.25 21.24
CA SER A 387 5.34 -29.31 20.46
C SER A 387 6.27 -30.29 19.74
N LEU A 388 7.45 -29.84 19.26
CA LEU A 388 8.40 -30.64 18.48
C LEU A 388 9.33 -31.49 19.38
N ASP A 389 9.73 -32.69 18.94
CA ASP A 389 10.83 -33.45 19.57
C ASP A 389 12.19 -32.98 19.01
N PRO A 390 13.11 -32.44 19.85
CA PRO A 390 14.45 -32.07 19.43
C PRO A 390 15.24 -33.20 18.74
N ASN A 391 15.03 -34.47 19.12
CA ASN A 391 15.70 -35.60 18.49
C ASN A 391 15.23 -35.82 17.04
N MET A 392 13.97 -35.49 16.75
CA MET A 392 13.38 -35.63 15.43
C MET A 392 13.71 -34.47 14.50
N VAL A 393 14.00 -33.26 15.00
CA VAL A 393 14.22 -32.05 14.18
C VAL A 393 15.65 -31.51 14.14
N ARG A 394 16.55 -31.92 15.06
CA ARG A 394 17.91 -31.35 15.14
C ARG A 394 18.68 -31.47 13.82
N GLY A 395 19.18 -30.34 13.32
CA GLY A 395 19.92 -30.24 12.05
C GLY A 395 19.08 -30.36 10.79
N LYS A 396 17.75 -30.47 10.89
CA LYS A 396 16.83 -30.66 9.75
C LYS A 396 16.14 -29.37 9.34
N ILE A 397 15.58 -29.36 8.12
CA ILE A 397 14.56 -28.39 7.73
C ILE A 397 13.21 -28.92 8.24
N VAL A 398 12.46 -28.09 8.96
CA VAL A 398 11.12 -28.45 9.45
C VAL A 398 10.06 -27.78 8.59
N LEU A 399 9.14 -28.57 8.03
CA LEU A 399 7.91 -28.08 7.43
C LEU A 399 6.88 -27.86 8.55
N CYS A 400 6.42 -26.62 8.68
CA CYS A 400 5.38 -26.19 9.62
C CYS A 400 4.20 -25.61 8.83
N ASP A 401 2.99 -25.79 9.33
CA ASP A 401 1.79 -25.17 8.79
C ASP A 401 1.52 -23.83 9.48
N ILE A 402 0.82 -22.93 8.78
CA ILE A 402 0.27 -21.70 9.32
C ILE A 402 -0.96 -21.97 10.23
N GLY A 403 -1.25 -21.06 11.16
CA GLY A 403 -2.32 -21.18 12.16
C GLY A 403 -1.81 -21.42 13.59
N GLY A 404 -2.66 -21.24 14.61
CA GLY A 404 -2.32 -21.48 16.02
C GLY A 404 -1.49 -20.37 16.69
N ASN A 405 -0.23 -20.17 16.28
CA ASN A 405 0.70 -19.18 16.85
C ASN A 405 1.44 -18.35 15.79
N GLY A 406 2.20 -17.34 16.22
CA GLY A 406 2.77 -16.31 15.34
C GLY A 406 3.71 -16.85 14.26
N ARG A 407 3.59 -16.37 13.02
CA ARG A 407 4.38 -16.85 11.85
C ARG A 407 5.89 -16.93 12.14
N THR A 408 6.46 -15.91 12.79
CA THR A 408 7.88 -15.88 13.16
C THR A 408 8.21 -16.66 14.44
N GLU A 409 7.26 -16.75 15.37
CA GLU A 409 7.36 -17.53 16.61
C GLU A 409 7.59 -19.01 16.31
N LYS A 410 6.89 -19.59 15.33
CA LYS A 410 7.16 -20.94 14.78
C LYS A 410 8.63 -21.15 14.44
N GLY A 411 9.26 -20.15 13.82
CA GLY A 411 10.69 -20.17 13.49
C GLY A 411 11.59 -20.13 14.73
N LEU A 412 11.18 -19.42 15.79
CA LEU A 412 11.86 -19.48 17.07
C LEU A 412 11.72 -20.86 17.72
N VAL A 413 10.55 -21.50 17.66
CA VAL A 413 10.32 -22.87 18.17
C VAL A 413 11.19 -23.88 17.43
N VAL A 414 11.19 -23.87 16.10
CA VAL A 414 12.05 -24.74 15.28
C VAL A 414 13.52 -24.53 15.63
N ARG A 415 13.97 -23.27 15.81
CA ARG A 415 15.34 -22.96 16.23
C ARG A 415 15.66 -23.45 17.65
N ARG A 416 14.73 -23.30 18.61
CA ARG A 416 14.86 -23.80 20.00
C ARG A 416 15.03 -25.32 20.04
N ALA A 417 14.25 -26.05 19.22
CA ALA A 417 14.36 -27.50 19.08
C ALA A 417 15.60 -27.95 18.30
N GLY A 418 16.39 -27.03 17.74
CA GLY A 418 17.64 -27.31 17.04
C GLY A 418 17.52 -27.53 15.53
N GLY A 419 16.38 -27.21 14.93
CA GLY A 419 16.19 -27.23 13.47
C GLY A 419 17.09 -26.22 12.75
N ALA A 420 17.62 -26.61 11.60
CA ALA A 420 18.50 -25.80 10.77
C ALA A 420 17.75 -24.77 9.91
N GLY A 421 16.48 -25.05 9.56
CA GLY A 421 15.63 -24.15 8.81
C GLY A 421 14.16 -24.52 8.88
N MET A 422 13.30 -23.68 8.29
CA MET A 422 11.85 -23.86 8.28
C MET A 422 11.25 -23.64 6.89
N ILE A 423 10.30 -24.48 6.49
CA ILE A 423 9.36 -24.17 5.41
C ILE A 423 8.01 -23.91 6.07
N LEU A 424 7.42 -22.75 5.83
CA LEU A 424 6.07 -22.41 6.32
C LEU A 424 5.08 -22.60 5.17
N ALA A 425 4.21 -23.60 5.27
CA ALA A 425 3.15 -23.85 4.30
C ALA A 425 1.90 -23.02 4.61
N ASN A 426 1.30 -22.44 3.57
CA ASN A 426 -0.07 -21.95 3.59
C ASN A 426 -1.06 -23.12 3.73
N GLU A 427 -2.16 -22.88 4.44
CA GLU A 427 -3.33 -23.75 4.42
C GLU A 427 -4.27 -23.40 3.26
N PRO A 428 -5.33 -24.17 2.97
CA PRO A 428 -6.23 -23.88 1.85
C PRO A 428 -6.85 -22.47 1.89
N GLU A 429 -7.06 -21.93 3.08
CA GLU A 429 -7.63 -20.58 3.30
C GLU A 429 -6.64 -19.45 2.99
N ASP A 430 -5.33 -19.67 3.12
CA ASP A 430 -4.29 -18.71 2.73
C ASP A 430 -3.98 -18.73 1.21
N GLY A 431 -4.33 -19.80 0.50
CA GLY A 431 -4.18 -19.94 -0.95
C GLY A 431 -2.78 -19.57 -1.48
N GLU A 432 -2.75 -18.65 -2.46
CA GLU A 432 -1.56 -18.07 -3.11
C GLU A 432 -0.96 -16.86 -2.34
N ASP A 433 -1.28 -16.64 -1.05
CA ASP A 433 -0.72 -15.50 -0.29
C ASP A 433 0.82 -15.54 -0.21
N SER A 434 1.42 -14.40 -0.55
CA SER A 434 2.87 -14.20 -0.69
C SER A 434 3.46 -13.22 0.33
N SER A 435 2.68 -12.81 1.34
CA SER A 435 3.19 -12.03 2.47
C SER A 435 4.22 -12.84 3.26
N THR A 436 5.36 -12.23 3.57
CA THR A 436 6.48 -12.90 4.25
C THR A 436 6.96 -12.09 5.45
N ASN A 437 7.70 -12.74 6.34
CA ASN A 437 8.18 -12.19 7.60
C ASN A 437 9.69 -12.35 7.70
N CYS A 438 10.35 -11.50 8.49
CA CYS A 438 11.69 -11.80 8.96
C CYS A 438 11.62 -12.96 9.97
N HIS A 439 12.65 -13.80 10.04
CA HIS A 439 12.77 -14.87 11.03
C HIS A 439 14.12 -14.84 11.75
N LEU A 440 14.26 -15.71 12.76
CA LEU A 440 15.50 -15.91 13.53
C LEU A 440 16.29 -17.15 13.07
N LEU A 441 15.88 -17.80 11.98
CA LEU A 441 16.58 -18.90 11.30
C LEU A 441 16.35 -18.79 9.78
N LEU A 442 16.97 -19.66 8.97
CA LEU A 442 16.66 -19.75 7.55
C LEU A 442 15.23 -20.30 7.36
N ALA A 443 14.29 -19.42 7.02
CA ALA A 443 12.91 -19.79 6.74
C ALA A 443 12.46 -19.32 5.35
N THR A 444 11.52 -20.03 4.72
CA THR A 444 10.80 -19.58 3.52
C THR A 444 9.32 -19.96 3.63
N ARG A 445 8.42 -19.09 3.14
CA ARG A 445 6.98 -19.36 3.08
C ARG A 445 6.58 -19.78 1.67
N VAL A 446 5.72 -20.79 1.54
CA VAL A 446 5.24 -21.33 0.26
C VAL A 446 3.71 -21.35 0.18
N ASP A 447 3.17 -21.25 -1.03
CA ASP A 447 1.72 -21.28 -1.28
C ASP A 447 1.08 -22.64 -0.89
N SER A 448 -0.25 -22.67 -0.82
CA SER A 448 -0.98 -23.84 -0.31
C SER A 448 -0.76 -25.10 -1.17
N LYS A 449 -0.61 -24.92 -2.47
CA LYS A 449 -0.42 -25.99 -3.45
C LYS A 449 1.02 -26.53 -3.41
N ALA A 450 2.00 -25.66 -3.28
CA ALA A 450 3.38 -26.02 -2.98
C ALA A 450 3.48 -26.76 -1.62
N GLY A 451 2.82 -26.26 -0.58
CA GLY A 451 2.70 -26.92 0.72
C GLY A 451 2.14 -28.34 0.62
N GLN A 452 1.03 -28.53 -0.10
CA GLN A 452 0.46 -29.86 -0.39
C GLN A 452 1.45 -30.78 -1.11
N TYR A 453 2.16 -30.31 -2.13
CA TYR A 453 3.15 -31.14 -2.84
C TYR A 453 4.38 -31.50 -1.98
N ILE A 454 4.84 -30.61 -1.11
CA ILE A 454 5.95 -30.88 -0.19
C ILE A 454 5.51 -31.89 0.89
N ARG A 455 4.31 -31.73 1.46
CA ARG A 455 3.69 -32.71 2.38
C ARG A 455 3.55 -34.09 1.73
N ALA A 456 3.14 -34.15 0.45
CA ALA A 456 3.10 -35.39 -0.31
C ALA A 456 4.50 -35.99 -0.51
N TYR A 457 5.50 -35.21 -0.92
CA TYR A 457 6.88 -35.68 -1.14
C TYR A 457 7.49 -36.32 0.12
N ILE A 458 7.29 -35.73 1.31
CA ILE A 458 7.80 -36.26 2.58
C ILE A 458 7.36 -37.72 2.80
N ASN A 459 6.18 -38.09 2.34
CA ASN A 459 5.65 -39.45 2.47
C ASN A 459 6.11 -40.42 1.34
N THR A 460 6.78 -39.92 0.29
CA THR A 460 7.24 -40.76 -0.85
C THR A 460 8.61 -41.42 -0.65
N THR A 461 9.36 -41.04 0.38
CA THR A 461 10.71 -41.54 0.65
C THR A 461 10.98 -41.64 2.15
N ARG A 462 11.84 -42.58 2.56
CA ARG A 462 12.32 -42.68 3.95
C ARG A 462 13.33 -41.59 4.32
N ASN A 463 14.02 -41.04 3.32
CA ASN A 463 15.02 -39.99 3.45
C ASN A 463 14.59 -38.77 2.61
N PRO A 464 13.55 -38.01 3.02
CA PRO A 464 13.17 -36.77 2.35
C PRO A 464 14.24 -35.69 2.63
N MET A 465 14.62 -34.96 1.59
CA MET A 465 15.64 -33.91 1.62
C MET A 465 15.10 -32.62 1.00
N ALA A 466 15.61 -31.48 1.45
CA ALA A 466 15.37 -30.19 0.81
C ALA A 466 16.57 -29.24 0.98
N THR A 467 16.59 -28.19 0.15
CA THR A 467 17.38 -26.99 0.38
C THR A 467 16.54 -25.75 0.12
N ILE A 468 16.81 -24.66 0.86
CA ILE A 468 16.16 -23.36 0.66
C ILE A 468 17.19 -22.46 -0.03
N LYS A 469 16.93 -22.14 -1.30
CA LYS A 469 17.78 -21.25 -2.10
C LYS A 469 17.45 -19.78 -1.83
N SER A 470 18.35 -18.90 -2.25
CA SER A 470 18.12 -17.46 -2.37
C SER A 470 18.37 -17.07 -3.81
N GLU A 471 17.35 -16.56 -4.51
CA GLU A 471 17.44 -16.15 -5.93
C GLU A 471 17.58 -14.63 -6.06
N GLY A 472 18.34 -14.04 -5.14
CA GLY A 472 18.53 -12.60 -4.98
C GLY A 472 17.62 -12.01 -3.91
N LEU A 473 18.10 -10.95 -3.24
CA LEU A 473 17.39 -10.36 -2.09
C LEU A 473 16.06 -9.71 -2.49
N THR A 474 15.90 -9.19 -3.71
CA THR A 474 14.67 -8.50 -4.14
C THR A 474 14.53 -8.53 -5.65
N VAL A 475 13.31 -8.79 -6.11
CA VAL A 475 12.91 -8.76 -7.52
C VAL A 475 11.70 -7.82 -7.65
N VAL A 476 11.67 -7.01 -8.71
CA VAL A 476 10.60 -6.05 -9.02
C VAL A 476 10.13 -6.29 -10.47
N GLY A 477 8.86 -5.97 -10.78
CA GLY A 477 8.30 -6.03 -12.14
C GLY A 477 7.98 -7.44 -12.66
N LYS A 478 8.37 -8.51 -11.95
CA LYS A 478 8.08 -9.90 -12.34
C LYS A 478 6.88 -10.51 -11.62
N ALA A 479 6.44 -9.95 -10.50
CA ALA A 479 5.28 -10.44 -9.76
C ALA A 479 3.99 -9.85 -10.35
N ARG A 480 2.93 -10.67 -10.45
CA ARG A 480 1.58 -10.21 -10.76
C ARG A 480 1.07 -9.35 -9.61
N ALA A 481 0.69 -8.10 -9.90
CA ALA A 481 0.23 -7.16 -8.88
C ALA A 481 -0.63 -6.03 -9.48
N PRO A 482 -1.58 -5.47 -8.72
CA PRO A 482 -2.01 -5.93 -7.40
C PRO A 482 -2.82 -7.24 -7.42
N VAL A 483 -2.72 -7.99 -6.32
CA VAL A 483 -3.52 -9.17 -5.98
C VAL A 483 -4.02 -8.96 -4.55
N VAL A 484 -5.30 -9.22 -4.27
CA VAL A 484 -5.87 -9.15 -2.91
C VAL A 484 -5.32 -10.31 -2.08
N THR A 485 -4.70 -10.00 -0.95
CA THR A 485 -4.11 -11.01 -0.04
C THR A 485 -5.18 -11.75 0.75
N ALA A 486 -4.91 -13.02 1.10
CA ALA A 486 -5.83 -13.87 1.84
C ALA A 486 -6.17 -13.32 3.23
N PHE A 487 -5.22 -12.67 3.91
CA PHE A 487 -5.51 -12.07 5.22
C PHE A 487 -6.41 -10.83 5.11
N SER A 488 -6.50 -10.15 3.96
CA SER A 488 -7.31 -8.93 3.84
C SER A 488 -8.77 -9.27 4.10
N SER A 489 -9.35 -8.68 5.16
CA SER A 489 -10.75 -8.85 5.52
C SER A 489 -11.71 -8.56 4.35
N ARG A 490 -12.79 -9.35 4.25
CA ARG A 490 -13.73 -9.37 3.13
C ARG A 490 -15.14 -8.95 3.55
N GLY A 491 -15.86 -8.30 2.66
CA GLY A 491 -17.30 -8.04 2.82
C GLY A 491 -18.17 -9.30 2.65
N PRO A 492 -19.51 -9.19 2.80
CA PRO A 492 -20.29 -7.95 2.89
C PRO A 492 -20.09 -7.17 4.19
N ASN A 493 -20.61 -5.94 4.24
CA ASN A 493 -20.80 -5.22 5.49
C ASN A 493 -21.86 -5.97 6.33
N THR A 494 -21.47 -6.43 7.52
CA THR A 494 -22.32 -7.22 8.42
C THR A 494 -23.36 -6.38 9.18
N VAL A 495 -23.12 -5.07 9.32
CA VAL A 495 -24.01 -4.13 10.03
C VAL A 495 -25.08 -3.56 9.09
N VAL A 496 -24.71 -3.26 7.82
CA VAL A 496 -25.63 -2.79 6.77
C VAL A 496 -25.19 -3.36 5.40
N PRO A 497 -25.72 -4.51 4.97
CA PRO A 497 -25.32 -5.17 3.72
C PRO A 497 -25.48 -4.33 2.45
N GLU A 498 -26.38 -3.34 2.43
CA GLU A 498 -26.56 -2.41 1.30
C GLU A 498 -25.43 -1.38 1.14
N ILE A 499 -24.48 -1.30 2.08
CA ILE A 499 -23.27 -0.48 1.99
C ILE A 499 -22.07 -1.39 1.72
N LEU A 500 -21.54 -1.33 0.49
CA LEU A 500 -20.44 -2.18 0.03
C LEU A 500 -19.14 -1.90 0.80
N LYS A 501 -18.48 -2.96 1.29
CA LYS A 501 -17.17 -2.93 1.96
C LYS A 501 -16.28 -4.11 1.51
N PRO A 502 -14.94 -3.99 1.55
CA PRO A 502 -14.17 -2.76 1.79
C PRO A 502 -14.42 -1.73 0.68
N ASP A 503 -14.06 -0.46 0.91
CA ASP A 503 -14.30 0.61 -0.07
C ASP A 503 -13.36 0.50 -1.28
N LEU A 504 -12.10 0.17 -1.05
CA LEU A 504 -11.06 -0.07 -2.06
C LEU A 504 -9.86 -0.83 -1.45
N VAL A 505 -8.88 -1.21 -2.27
CA VAL A 505 -7.61 -1.78 -1.80
C VAL A 505 -6.41 -0.89 -2.14
N ALA A 506 -5.36 -0.99 -1.33
CA ALA A 506 -4.09 -0.30 -1.57
C ALA A 506 -2.89 -1.22 -1.20
N PRO A 507 -1.63 -0.80 -1.42
CA PRO A 507 -0.45 -1.59 -1.07
C PRO A 507 -0.39 -1.93 0.42
N GLY A 508 -0.57 -3.22 0.76
CA GLY A 508 -0.61 -3.70 2.16
C GLY A 508 0.24 -4.94 2.41
N VAL A 509 1.00 -5.41 1.41
CA VAL A 509 1.84 -6.61 1.51
C VAL A 509 3.29 -6.27 1.25
N ASN A 510 4.19 -6.77 2.10
CA ASN A 510 5.64 -6.67 1.94
C ASN A 510 6.14 -5.22 1.83
N ILE A 511 5.58 -4.32 2.64
CA ILE A 511 5.80 -2.87 2.63
C ILE A 511 7.02 -2.51 3.49
N LEU A 512 7.99 -1.76 2.92
CA LEU A 512 9.14 -1.25 3.66
C LEU A 512 8.83 0.19 4.11
N ALA A 513 8.86 0.42 5.42
CA ALA A 513 8.80 1.75 6.03
C ALA A 513 9.69 1.76 7.29
N ALA A 514 9.74 2.88 8.00
CA ALA A 514 10.61 3.03 9.16
C ALA A 514 10.21 2.06 10.30
N TRP A 515 11.14 1.81 11.22
CA TRP A 515 10.91 0.98 12.40
C TRP A 515 11.41 1.66 13.68
N THR A 516 10.89 1.22 14.82
CA THR A 516 11.37 1.69 16.13
C THR A 516 12.80 1.21 16.40
N GLY A 517 13.57 2.03 17.12
CA GLY A 517 14.85 1.61 17.72
C GLY A 517 14.68 0.63 18.89
N HIS A 518 13.48 0.49 19.45
CA HIS A 518 13.22 -0.35 20.62
C HIS A 518 13.11 -1.85 20.27
N ALA A 519 12.30 -2.21 19.28
CA ALA A 519 11.95 -3.59 18.93
C ALA A 519 12.85 -4.21 17.84
N GLY A 520 12.84 -5.54 17.74
CA GLY A 520 13.46 -6.26 16.62
C GLY A 520 12.53 -6.35 15.40
N PRO A 521 13.06 -6.61 14.18
CA PRO A 521 12.28 -6.72 12.94
C PRO A 521 11.25 -7.87 12.91
N THR A 522 11.13 -8.63 14.00
CA THR A 522 10.22 -9.77 14.17
C THR A 522 9.19 -9.57 15.27
N GLY A 523 9.18 -8.43 15.97
CA GLY A 523 8.38 -8.17 17.18
C GLY A 523 8.81 -8.98 18.42
N LEU A 524 9.34 -10.19 18.25
CA LEU A 524 9.73 -11.09 19.34
C LEU A 524 10.79 -10.47 20.27
N ILE A 525 10.53 -10.48 21.58
CA ILE A 525 11.44 -10.02 22.65
C ILE A 525 12.83 -10.70 22.57
N SER A 526 12.90 -11.93 22.03
CA SER A 526 14.16 -12.66 21.81
C SER A 526 15.03 -12.11 20.67
N ASP A 527 14.49 -11.29 19.76
CA ASP A 527 15.24 -10.70 18.66
C ASP A 527 15.98 -9.45 19.12
N LYS A 528 17.31 -9.55 19.16
CA LYS A 528 18.20 -8.46 19.55
C LYS A 528 18.81 -7.70 18.37
N ARG A 529 18.37 -7.99 17.13
CA ARG A 529 18.67 -7.15 15.95
C ARG A 529 17.91 -5.83 16.06
N ARG A 530 18.49 -4.72 15.62
CA ARG A 530 17.80 -3.43 15.43
C ARG A 530 18.02 -2.95 14.00
N VAL A 531 17.03 -2.25 13.45
CA VAL A 531 17.00 -1.82 12.03
C VAL A 531 16.25 -0.49 11.91
N ASP A 532 16.74 0.43 11.08
CA ASP A 532 16.06 1.70 10.79
C ASP A 532 14.73 1.50 10.02
N PHE A 533 14.60 0.37 9.29
CA PHE A 533 13.48 0.06 8.40
C PHE A 533 13.09 -1.42 8.49
N ASN A 534 11.78 -1.71 8.48
CA ASN A 534 11.23 -3.08 8.53
C ASN A 534 10.23 -3.35 7.41
N ILE A 535 10.03 -4.62 7.08
CA ILE A 535 9.11 -5.10 6.04
C ILE A 535 8.02 -5.94 6.68
N ILE A 536 6.80 -5.41 6.70
CA ILE A 536 5.61 -6.06 7.27
C ILE A 536 4.43 -6.00 6.28
N SER A 537 3.34 -6.68 6.64
CA SER A 537 2.12 -6.82 5.83
C SER A 537 0.89 -6.74 6.72
N GLY A 538 -0.14 -6.03 6.26
CA GLY A 538 -1.42 -5.84 6.94
C GLY A 538 -2.29 -4.83 6.19
N THR A 539 -3.62 -4.85 6.42
CA THR A 539 -4.48 -3.71 6.05
C THR A 539 -4.09 -2.44 6.81
N SER A 540 -3.44 -2.61 7.95
CA SER A 540 -2.70 -1.60 8.69
C SER A 540 -1.64 -0.85 7.87
N MET A 541 -1.08 -1.46 6.81
CA MET A 541 -0.13 -0.80 5.90
C MET A 541 -0.83 -0.19 4.68
N SER A 542 -1.97 -0.73 4.24
CA SER A 542 -2.72 -0.15 3.12
C SER A 542 -3.55 1.09 3.53
N CYS A 543 -4.05 1.14 4.76
CA CYS A 543 -4.70 2.32 5.34
C CYS A 543 -3.85 3.62 5.21
N PRO A 544 -2.60 3.70 5.72
CA PRO A 544 -1.78 4.90 5.62
C PRO A 544 -1.37 5.26 4.18
N HIS A 545 -1.30 4.29 3.25
CA HIS A 545 -1.17 4.64 1.82
C HIS A 545 -2.37 5.47 1.36
N VAL A 546 -3.60 5.06 1.69
CA VAL A 546 -4.82 5.80 1.32
C VAL A 546 -4.92 7.13 2.05
N THR A 547 -4.59 7.20 3.35
CA THR A 547 -4.56 8.48 4.09
C THR A 547 -3.54 9.45 3.49
N GLY A 548 -2.38 8.95 3.07
CA GLY A 548 -1.38 9.76 2.38
C GLY A 548 -1.84 10.24 1.00
N ILE A 549 -2.51 9.41 0.20
CA ILE A 549 -3.12 9.84 -1.08
C ILE A 549 -4.21 10.89 -0.81
N ALA A 550 -5.07 10.67 0.19
CA ALA A 550 -6.10 11.61 0.61
C ALA A 550 -5.50 12.94 1.09
N ALA A 551 -4.33 12.94 1.72
CA ALA A 551 -3.62 14.15 2.12
C ALA A 551 -3.14 14.96 0.91
N LEU A 552 -2.60 14.30 -0.12
CA LEU A 552 -2.26 14.94 -1.40
C LEU A 552 -3.51 15.50 -2.09
N ILE A 553 -4.64 14.77 -2.09
CA ILE A 553 -5.91 15.24 -2.66
C ILE A 553 -6.45 16.45 -1.87
N ARG A 554 -6.36 16.44 -0.54
CA ARG A 554 -6.74 17.58 0.34
C ARG A 554 -5.90 18.82 0.05
N ALA A 555 -4.62 18.68 -0.25
CA ALA A 555 -3.76 19.81 -0.66
C ALA A 555 -4.11 20.35 -2.06
N ALA A 556 -4.40 19.46 -3.02
CA ALA A 556 -4.81 19.85 -4.37
C ALA A 556 -6.24 20.44 -4.44
N HIS A 557 -7.14 19.98 -3.55
CA HIS A 557 -8.54 20.38 -3.47
C HIS A 557 -8.95 20.73 -2.03
N PRO A 558 -8.54 21.89 -1.49
CA PRO A 558 -8.82 22.26 -0.09
C PRO A 558 -10.30 22.26 0.28
N ASP A 559 -11.18 22.66 -0.64
CA ASP A 559 -12.63 22.81 -0.41
C ASP A 559 -13.43 21.49 -0.44
N TRP A 560 -12.82 20.35 -0.79
CA TRP A 560 -13.57 19.10 -0.94
C TRP A 560 -14.06 18.53 0.40
N THR A 561 -15.27 18.00 0.42
CA THR A 561 -15.76 17.22 1.57
C THR A 561 -14.96 15.93 1.73
N PRO A 562 -14.88 15.34 2.94
CA PRO A 562 -14.36 13.98 3.10
C PRO A 562 -15.01 12.95 2.17
N ALA A 563 -16.31 13.12 1.88
CA ALA A 563 -17.06 12.28 0.96
C ALA A 563 -16.62 12.47 -0.50
N ALA A 564 -16.34 13.71 -0.95
CA ALA A 564 -15.79 13.97 -2.27
C ALA A 564 -14.38 13.35 -2.44
N ILE A 565 -13.50 13.48 -1.43
CA ILE A 565 -12.17 12.81 -1.42
C ILE A 565 -12.33 11.28 -1.47
N LYS A 566 -13.19 10.70 -0.62
CA LYS A 566 -13.51 9.27 -0.63
C LYS A 566 -14.07 8.81 -1.98
N SER A 567 -14.99 9.58 -2.56
CA SER A 567 -15.55 9.30 -3.88
C SER A 567 -14.45 9.30 -4.93
N ALA A 568 -13.59 10.31 -4.98
CA ALA A 568 -12.52 10.41 -5.96
C ALA A 568 -11.56 9.21 -5.90
N LEU A 569 -11.17 8.79 -4.68
CA LEU A 569 -10.37 7.60 -4.43
C LEU A 569 -11.03 6.30 -4.92
N MET A 570 -12.35 6.16 -4.72
CA MET A 570 -13.10 4.97 -5.15
C MET A 570 -13.37 4.97 -6.66
N THR A 571 -13.90 6.06 -7.22
CA THR A 571 -14.42 6.08 -8.59
C THR A 571 -13.35 6.09 -9.67
N SER A 572 -12.12 6.43 -9.32
CA SER A 572 -10.94 6.42 -10.20
C SER A 572 -10.08 5.16 -10.06
N SER A 573 -10.41 4.27 -9.10
CA SER A 573 -9.59 3.10 -8.78
C SER A 573 -9.58 2.05 -9.89
N MET A 574 -8.47 1.35 -10.01
CA MET A 574 -8.19 0.41 -11.10
C MET A 574 -8.67 -1.01 -10.73
N PRO A 575 -9.56 -1.65 -11.52
CA PRO A 575 -9.96 -3.04 -11.31
C PRO A 575 -9.00 -4.06 -11.95
N PHE A 576 -7.86 -3.59 -12.50
CA PHE A 576 -6.92 -4.39 -13.27
C PHE A 576 -5.52 -4.46 -12.64
N ASP A 577 -4.80 -5.52 -12.95
CA ASP A 577 -3.39 -5.73 -12.57
C ASP A 577 -2.39 -5.31 -13.67
N ASN A 578 -1.10 -5.42 -13.36
CA ASN A 578 0.01 -5.12 -14.27
C ASN A 578 0.06 -6.02 -15.52
N LEU A 579 -0.72 -7.10 -15.57
CA LEU A 579 -0.93 -7.93 -16.78
C LEU A 579 -2.19 -7.51 -17.56
N LYS A 580 -2.79 -6.36 -17.22
CA LYS A 580 -4.06 -5.83 -17.75
C LYS A 580 -5.24 -6.79 -17.60
N SER A 581 -5.12 -7.75 -16.69
CA SER A 581 -6.18 -8.69 -16.32
C SER A 581 -6.95 -8.17 -15.11
N PRO A 582 -8.17 -8.64 -14.81
CA PRO A 582 -8.82 -8.35 -13.54
C PRO A 582 -7.92 -8.73 -12.36
N ILE A 583 -7.87 -7.86 -11.34
CA ILE A 583 -7.18 -8.12 -10.07
C ILE A 583 -7.61 -9.48 -9.53
N ARG A 584 -6.65 -10.29 -9.07
CA ARG A 584 -6.94 -11.60 -8.46
C ARG A 584 -7.20 -11.50 -6.96
N ASP A 585 -7.95 -12.48 -6.46
CA ASP A 585 -7.96 -12.88 -5.06
C ASP A 585 -7.02 -14.08 -4.88
N SER A 586 -6.08 -13.98 -3.94
CA SER A 586 -5.12 -15.06 -3.64
C SER A 586 -5.74 -16.28 -2.95
N ILE A 587 -6.89 -16.16 -2.28
CA ILE A 587 -7.59 -17.33 -1.70
C ILE A 587 -8.07 -18.28 -2.80
N THR A 588 -8.66 -17.71 -3.86
CA THR A 588 -9.33 -18.47 -4.92
C THR A 588 -8.52 -18.62 -6.21
N ALA A 589 -7.44 -17.84 -6.38
CA ALA A 589 -6.70 -17.65 -7.63
C ALA A 589 -7.55 -17.16 -8.82
N LEU A 590 -8.78 -16.68 -8.55
CA LEU A 590 -9.74 -16.15 -9.52
C LEU A 590 -9.79 -14.61 -9.46
N PRO A 591 -10.48 -13.93 -10.40
CA PRO A 591 -10.76 -12.50 -10.28
C PRO A 591 -11.41 -12.15 -8.93
N ALA A 592 -10.88 -11.12 -8.27
CA ALA A 592 -11.42 -10.61 -7.02
C ALA A 592 -12.79 -9.96 -7.25
N ASN A 593 -13.75 -10.32 -6.40
CA ASN A 593 -15.07 -9.70 -6.41
C ASN A 593 -15.08 -8.38 -5.61
N ALA A 594 -16.20 -7.64 -5.65
CA ALA A 594 -16.28 -6.34 -4.99
C ALA A 594 -16.19 -6.42 -3.44
N PHE A 595 -16.54 -7.55 -2.83
CA PHE A 595 -16.32 -7.78 -1.39
C PHE A 595 -14.84 -8.08 -1.03
N ALA A 596 -13.97 -8.31 -2.02
CA ALA A 596 -12.53 -8.45 -1.84
C ALA A 596 -11.73 -7.21 -2.27
N VAL A 597 -12.13 -6.56 -3.36
CA VAL A 597 -11.38 -5.44 -3.97
C VAL A 597 -12.03 -4.06 -3.78
N GLY A 598 -13.27 -4.00 -3.30
CA GLY A 598 -14.06 -2.78 -3.25
C GLY A 598 -14.27 -2.20 -4.65
N ALA A 599 -13.97 -0.91 -4.80
CA ALA A 599 -13.94 -0.23 -6.09
C ALA A 599 -12.73 -0.60 -6.97
N GLY A 600 -11.65 -1.15 -6.42
CA GLY A 600 -10.40 -1.43 -7.14
C GLY A 600 -9.16 -1.10 -6.33
N HIS A 601 -7.99 -1.17 -6.96
CA HIS A 601 -6.75 -0.67 -6.39
C HIS A 601 -6.65 0.85 -6.57
N VAL A 602 -6.30 1.58 -5.51
CA VAL A 602 -6.24 3.05 -5.53
C VAL A 602 -5.31 3.60 -6.63
N ASN A 603 -5.75 4.67 -7.31
CA ASN A 603 -5.00 5.32 -8.38
C ASN A 603 -4.85 6.82 -8.06
N PRO A 604 -3.70 7.26 -7.51
CA PRO A 604 -3.51 8.63 -7.05
C PRO A 604 -3.74 9.68 -8.16
N ASN A 605 -3.17 9.45 -9.35
CA ASN A 605 -3.22 10.42 -10.43
C ASN A 605 -4.61 10.53 -11.07
N ALA A 606 -5.39 9.44 -11.09
CA ALA A 606 -6.78 9.50 -11.55
C ALA A 606 -7.76 10.03 -10.48
N ALA A 607 -7.38 9.96 -9.19
CA ALA A 607 -8.15 10.57 -8.10
C ALA A 607 -7.97 12.10 -7.99
N LEU A 608 -6.97 12.66 -8.69
CA LEU A 608 -6.75 14.11 -8.78
C LEU A 608 -7.81 14.83 -9.62
N ASP A 609 -8.22 14.23 -10.75
CA ASP A 609 -9.38 14.66 -11.54
C ASP A 609 -10.27 13.44 -11.84
N PRO A 610 -11.19 13.08 -10.92
CA PRO A 610 -12.13 11.99 -11.14
C PRO A 610 -13.25 12.38 -12.11
N GLY A 611 -13.34 13.64 -12.57
CA GLY A 611 -14.46 14.16 -13.35
C GLY A 611 -15.72 14.42 -12.51
N LEU A 612 -16.30 13.36 -11.95
CA LEU A 612 -17.49 13.42 -11.09
C LEU A 612 -17.23 12.83 -9.70
N VAL A 613 -17.89 13.36 -8.67
CA VAL A 613 -17.91 12.81 -7.31
C VAL A 613 -19.32 12.64 -6.75
N TYR A 614 -19.51 11.58 -5.95
CA TYR A 614 -20.67 11.34 -5.12
C TYR A 614 -20.45 12.01 -3.76
N ASP A 615 -20.90 13.26 -3.67
CA ASP A 615 -20.74 14.12 -2.50
C ASP A 615 -21.85 13.88 -1.46
N LEU A 616 -21.53 14.04 -0.18
CA LEU A 616 -22.41 13.79 0.99
C LEU A 616 -22.14 14.83 2.08
N GLY A 617 -23.22 15.34 2.69
CA GLY A 617 -23.18 16.16 3.90
C GLY A 617 -23.52 15.36 5.16
N ILE A 618 -23.43 16.00 6.34
CA ILE A 618 -23.82 15.37 7.61
C ILE A 618 -25.29 14.95 7.63
N ASP A 619 -26.19 15.75 7.02
CA ASP A 619 -27.62 15.47 6.96
C ASP A 619 -27.96 14.21 6.12
N ASP A 620 -27.13 13.85 5.15
CA ASP A 620 -27.28 12.59 4.40
C ASP A 620 -26.98 11.38 5.31
N TYR A 621 -25.95 11.48 6.17
CA TYR A 621 -25.65 10.46 7.18
C TYR A 621 -26.73 10.39 8.27
N VAL A 622 -27.29 11.53 8.71
CA VAL A 622 -28.46 11.53 9.63
C VAL A 622 -29.67 10.86 8.98
N SER A 623 -29.95 11.17 7.70
CA SER A 623 -31.03 10.55 6.93
C SER A 623 -30.85 9.05 6.76
N PHE A 624 -29.60 8.58 6.59
CA PHE A 624 -29.23 7.17 6.60
C PHE A 624 -29.47 6.50 7.96
N LEU A 625 -29.03 7.12 9.07
CA LEU A 625 -29.25 6.58 10.43
C LEU A 625 -30.73 6.48 10.78
N CYS A 626 -31.55 7.43 10.34
CA CYS A 626 -33.01 7.35 10.44
C CYS A 626 -33.60 6.18 9.62
N GLY A 627 -32.97 5.81 8.50
CA GLY A 627 -33.33 4.64 7.69
C GLY A 627 -32.97 3.28 8.31
N LEU A 628 -32.17 3.25 9.39
CA LEU A 628 -31.82 2.02 10.13
C LEU A 628 -32.81 1.67 11.24
N ASN A 629 -33.92 2.41 11.38
CA ASN A 629 -34.87 2.30 12.50
C ASN A 629 -34.23 2.47 13.90
N TYR A 630 -33.07 3.12 13.97
CA TYR A 630 -32.42 3.46 15.24
C TYR A 630 -33.32 4.41 16.07
N THR A 631 -33.38 4.19 17.38
CA THR A 631 -34.12 5.09 18.28
C THR A 631 -33.49 6.49 18.30
N ALA A 632 -34.29 7.51 18.65
CA ALA A 632 -33.79 8.87 18.79
C ALA A 632 -32.58 8.98 19.74
N LYS A 633 -32.47 8.12 20.77
CA LYS A 633 -31.30 8.04 21.65
C LYS A 633 -30.06 7.49 20.94
N GLN A 634 -30.20 6.43 20.14
CA GLN A 634 -29.09 5.83 19.39
C GLN A 634 -28.58 6.78 18.28
N ILE A 635 -29.48 7.48 17.60
CA ILE A 635 -29.11 8.55 16.66
C ILE A 635 -28.41 9.70 17.40
N HIS A 636 -28.92 10.10 18.58
CA HIS A 636 -28.31 11.16 19.40
C HIS A 636 -26.88 10.84 19.87
N ILE A 637 -26.56 9.58 20.18
CA ILE A 637 -25.19 9.15 20.51
C ILE A 637 -24.23 9.43 19.35
N LEU A 638 -24.65 9.10 18.12
CA LEU A 638 -23.87 9.31 16.90
C LEU A 638 -23.75 10.78 16.49
N THR A 639 -24.85 11.54 16.55
CA THR A 639 -24.91 12.92 16.05
C THR A 639 -24.56 13.98 17.11
N LYS A 640 -24.50 13.58 18.39
CA LYS A 640 -24.23 14.41 19.58
C LYS A 640 -25.24 15.56 19.79
N LYS A 641 -26.35 15.56 19.04
CA LYS A 641 -27.36 16.63 18.97
C LYS A 641 -28.77 16.03 18.85
N ALA A 642 -29.80 16.76 19.23
CA ALA A 642 -31.18 16.29 19.05
C ALA A 642 -31.54 16.31 17.55
N SER A 643 -31.39 15.19 16.87
CA SER A 643 -31.62 15.07 15.43
C SER A 643 -33.09 14.80 15.10
N SER A 644 -33.76 15.79 14.53
CA SER A 644 -34.96 15.55 13.70
C SER A 644 -34.53 14.85 12.41
N CYS A 645 -35.12 13.71 12.06
CA CYS A 645 -34.89 13.06 10.77
C CYS A 645 -35.33 14.00 9.62
N PRO A 646 -34.42 14.60 8.84
CA PRO A 646 -34.79 15.65 7.88
C PRO A 646 -35.59 15.10 6.69
N LYS A 647 -35.26 13.85 6.34
CA LYS A 647 -35.84 13.06 5.27
C LYS A 647 -35.50 11.60 5.55
N LEU A 648 -36.45 10.67 5.39
CA LEU A 648 -36.10 9.25 5.40
C LEU A 648 -35.62 8.82 4.02
N LEU A 649 -34.58 7.98 4.00
CA LEU A 649 -34.22 7.16 2.84
C LEU A 649 -35.20 5.99 2.71
N SER A 650 -35.42 5.46 1.50
CA SER A 650 -36.31 4.32 1.28
C SER A 650 -35.66 2.99 1.69
N THR A 651 -34.36 2.86 1.47
CA THR A 651 -33.49 1.86 2.15
C THR A 651 -32.14 2.51 2.52
N PRO A 652 -31.31 1.89 3.39
CA PRO A 652 -29.97 2.38 3.69
C PRO A 652 -29.07 2.50 2.44
N GLY A 653 -29.31 1.68 1.41
CA GLY A 653 -28.63 1.73 0.11
C GLY A 653 -28.93 2.96 -0.77
N ASP A 654 -29.92 3.78 -0.39
CA ASP A 654 -30.20 5.08 -1.04
C ASP A 654 -29.25 6.21 -0.64
N LEU A 655 -28.34 5.96 0.32
CA LEU A 655 -27.24 6.88 0.62
C LEU A 655 -26.47 7.18 -0.67
N ASN A 656 -26.07 8.44 -0.91
CA ASN A 656 -25.39 8.87 -2.12
C ASN A 656 -23.92 8.38 -2.18
N TYR A 657 -23.75 7.07 -2.23
CA TYR A 657 -22.50 6.35 -2.08
C TYR A 657 -21.92 5.98 -3.45
N PRO A 658 -20.59 6.02 -3.65
CA PRO A 658 -19.92 5.75 -4.93
C PRO A 658 -19.95 4.28 -5.40
N SER A 659 -20.71 3.41 -4.71
CA SER A 659 -20.92 2.00 -5.06
C SER A 659 -22.35 1.57 -4.71
N PHE A 660 -22.72 0.38 -5.19
CA PHE A 660 -24.03 -0.21 -4.95
C PHE A 660 -23.86 -1.61 -4.33
N SER A 661 -24.54 -1.88 -3.23
CA SER A 661 -24.80 -3.24 -2.75
C SER A 661 -26.31 -3.40 -2.62
N VAL A 662 -26.89 -4.40 -3.28
CA VAL A 662 -28.34 -4.55 -3.42
C VAL A 662 -28.79 -5.87 -2.81
N LEU A 663 -29.57 -5.78 -1.73
CA LEU A 663 -30.15 -6.92 -1.03
C LEU A 663 -31.56 -7.23 -1.56
N PHE A 664 -31.69 -8.26 -2.39
CA PHE A 664 -32.98 -8.74 -2.89
C PHE A 664 -33.67 -9.64 -1.86
N LYS A 665 -34.47 -9.00 -0.99
CA LYS A 665 -35.42 -9.68 -0.09
C LYS A 665 -36.32 -10.68 -0.84
N PRO A 666 -36.80 -11.79 -0.24
CA PRO A 666 -37.46 -12.89 -0.97
C PRO A 666 -38.58 -12.46 -1.93
N ARG A 667 -39.45 -11.54 -1.50
CA ARG A 667 -40.59 -11.04 -2.29
C ARG A 667 -40.27 -9.87 -3.24
N ASN A 668 -39.08 -9.28 -3.14
CA ASN A 668 -38.68 -8.13 -3.95
C ASN A 668 -37.89 -8.59 -5.18
N SER A 669 -38.47 -8.49 -6.39
CA SER A 669 -37.76 -8.71 -7.65
C SER A 669 -37.12 -7.43 -8.21
N ILE A 670 -37.49 -6.26 -7.70
CA ILE A 670 -37.04 -4.95 -8.18
C ILE A 670 -36.50 -4.15 -6.99
N HIS A 671 -35.36 -3.50 -7.18
CA HIS A 671 -34.86 -2.42 -6.32
C HIS A 671 -34.58 -1.19 -7.20
N ILE A 672 -34.95 -0.01 -6.72
CA ILE A 672 -34.71 1.27 -7.40
C ILE A 672 -34.04 2.20 -6.39
N THR A 673 -32.93 2.81 -6.78
CA THR A 673 -32.20 3.76 -5.97
C THR A 673 -31.79 4.99 -6.80
N ARG A 674 -31.47 6.10 -6.13
CA ARG A 674 -31.07 7.35 -6.76
C ARG A 674 -29.63 7.70 -6.39
N ARG A 675 -28.93 8.38 -7.30
CA ARG A 675 -27.63 9.02 -7.03
C ARG A 675 -27.58 10.44 -7.57
N THR A 676 -26.71 11.22 -6.93
CA THR A 676 -26.42 12.62 -7.22
C THR A 676 -24.91 12.75 -7.44
N VAL A 677 -24.50 13.21 -8.62
CA VAL A 677 -23.08 13.40 -8.95
C VAL A 677 -22.78 14.88 -9.19
N THR A 678 -21.67 15.34 -8.65
CA THR A 678 -21.15 16.71 -8.80
C THR A 678 -20.01 16.69 -9.80
N ASN A 679 -20.05 17.50 -10.87
CA ASN A 679 -18.92 17.62 -11.79
C ASN A 679 -17.84 18.54 -11.21
N VAL A 680 -16.73 17.96 -10.79
CA VAL A 680 -15.54 18.65 -10.26
C VAL A 680 -14.42 18.80 -11.29
N GLY A 681 -14.43 18.00 -12.35
CA GLY A 681 -13.53 18.13 -13.48
C GLY A 681 -13.96 19.20 -14.50
N GLY A 682 -13.31 19.19 -15.67
CA GLY A 682 -13.54 20.16 -16.74
C GLY A 682 -15.01 20.35 -17.16
N ALA A 683 -15.38 21.57 -17.56
CA ALA A 683 -16.70 21.93 -18.05
C ALA A 683 -16.60 22.91 -19.24
N PRO A 684 -17.53 22.86 -20.23
CA PRO A 684 -18.68 21.97 -20.31
C PRO A 684 -18.29 20.53 -20.67
N SER A 685 -18.94 19.58 -20.02
CA SER A 685 -18.66 18.14 -20.15
C SER A 685 -19.94 17.32 -20.33
N VAL A 686 -19.82 16.16 -20.98
CA VAL A 686 -20.93 15.21 -21.17
C VAL A 686 -20.43 13.80 -20.90
N TYR A 687 -21.14 13.08 -20.05
CA TYR A 687 -20.86 11.69 -19.70
C TYR A 687 -21.97 10.76 -20.21
N GLU A 688 -21.59 9.57 -20.64
CA GLU A 688 -22.51 8.49 -21.03
C GLU A 688 -22.30 7.24 -20.16
N VAL A 689 -23.39 6.54 -19.83
CA VAL A 689 -23.34 5.35 -18.98
C VAL A 689 -23.07 4.07 -19.78
N THR A 690 -22.01 3.37 -19.39
CA THR A 690 -21.82 1.93 -19.67
C THR A 690 -22.22 1.14 -18.44
N VAL A 691 -22.90 0.01 -18.62
CA VAL A 691 -23.37 -0.85 -17.53
C VAL A 691 -23.01 -2.30 -17.83
N GLU A 692 -22.37 -2.97 -16.89
CA GLU A 692 -22.11 -4.40 -16.91
C GLU A 692 -22.98 -5.06 -15.83
N SER A 693 -24.07 -5.70 -16.27
CA SER A 693 -24.98 -6.43 -15.40
C SER A 693 -24.46 -7.85 -15.15
N PRO A 694 -24.59 -8.39 -13.93
CA PRO A 694 -24.32 -9.80 -13.69
C PRO A 694 -25.41 -10.70 -14.31
N ALA A 695 -25.15 -12.02 -14.33
CA ALA A 695 -25.98 -13.00 -15.03
C ALA A 695 -27.46 -12.92 -14.65
N ASN A 696 -27.79 -12.88 -13.36
CA ASN A 696 -29.15 -12.98 -12.86
C ASN A 696 -29.82 -11.64 -12.47
N VAL A 697 -29.24 -10.50 -12.89
CA VAL A 697 -29.85 -9.17 -12.71
C VAL A 697 -29.85 -8.36 -14.02
N SER A 698 -30.85 -7.51 -14.21
CA SER A 698 -30.83 -6.42 -15.20
C SER A 698 -30.54 -5.10 -14.46
N ILE A 699 -29.54 -4.33 -14.92
CA ILE A 699 -29.21 -3.03 -14.35
C ILE A 699 -29.51 -1.95 -15.40
N ILE A 700 -30.47 -1.07 -15.08
CA ILE A 700 -30.97 -0.01 -15.95
C ILE A 700 -30.65 1.35 -15.31
N VAL A 701 -30.14 2.30 -16.10
CA VAL A 701 -29.73 3.63 -15.62
C VAL A 701 -30.40 4.73 -16.44
N GLU A 702 -31.06 5.67 -15.77
CA GLU A 702 -31.81 6.76 -16.40
C GLU A 702 -31.52 8.12 -15.74
N PRO A 703 -31.23 9.19 -16.50
CA PRO A 703 -30.98 9.20 -17.95
C PRO A 703 -29.70 8.42 -18.32
N ARG A 704 -29.52 8.10 -19.61
CA ARG A 704 -28.29 7.42 -20.08
C ARG A 704 -27.09 8.37 -20.27
N THR A 705 -27.33 9.68 -20.25
CA THR A 705 -26.30 10.72 -20.38
C THR A 705 -26.50 11.84 -19.35
N LEU A 706 -25.40 12.44 -18.89
CA LEU A 706 -25.39 13.58 -17.98
C LEU A 706 -24.55 14.71 -18.59
N ALA A 707 -25.12 15.92 -18.66
CA ALA A 707 -24.50 17.07 -19.31
C ALA A 707 -24.32 18.24 -18.33
N PHE A 708 -23.07 18.67 -18.15
CA PHE A 708 -22.67 19.72 -17.22
C PHE A 708 -22.20 20.95 -18.00
N ARG A 709 -22.76 22.12 -17.67
CA ARG A 709 -22.47 23.40 -18.33
C ARG A 709 -21.47 24.25 -17.55
N LYS A 710 -21.24 23.94 -16.28
CA LYS A 710 -20.34 24.62 -15.33
C LYS A 710 -19.72 23.60 -14.36
N GLY A 711 -18.57 23.93 -13.80
CA GLY A 711 -18.02 23.21 -12.64
C GLY A 711 -18.97 23.31 -11.43
N ASN A 712 -18.87 22.34 -10.52
CA ASN A 712 -19.71 22.16 -9.33
C ASN A 712 -21.23 22.04 -9.60
N GLN A 713 -21.66 21.92 -10.86
CA GLN A 713 -23.04 21.57 -11.18
C GLN A 713 -23.33 20.13 -10.73
N LYS A 714 -24.39 19.94 -9.96
CA LYS A 714 -24.91 18.61 -9.58
C LYS A 714 -25.91 18.10 -10.62
N ALA A 715 -25.93 16.79 -10.86
CA ALA A 715 -26.90 16.10 -11.69
C ALA A 715 -27.37 14.81 -11.03
N ASN A 716 -28.62 14.41 -11.29
CA ASN A 716 -29.27 13.27 -10.65
C ASN A 716 -29.56 12.17 -11.67
N TYR A 717 -29.40 10.92 -11.27
CA TYR A 717 -29.84 9.76 -12.05
C TYR A 717 -30.42 8.67 -11.14
N THR A 718 -31.16 7.76 -11.75
CA THR A 718 -31.82 6.62 -11.11
C THR A 718 -31.18 5.33 -11.61
N VAL A 719 -31.01 4.35 -10.72
CA VAL A 719 -30.62 2.98 -11.07
C VAL A 719 -31.73 2.03 -10.66
N ARG A 720 -32.16 1.18 -11.59
CA ARG A 720 -33.14 0.12 -11.38
C ARG A 720 -32.46 -1.23 -11.57
N PHE A 721 -32.54 -2.06 -10.54
CA PHE A 721 -32.02 -3.42 -10.50
C PHE A 721 -33.21 -4.39 -10.54
N GLU A 722 -33.23 -5.31 -11.49
CA GLU A 722 -34.30 -6.31 -11.64
C GLU A 722 -33.69 -7.71 -11.54
N SER A 723 -34.05 -8.47 -10.49
CA SER A 723 -33.62 -9.86 -10.35
C SER A 723 -34.42 -10.76 -11.30
N LYS A 724 -33.72 -11.56 -12.08
CA LYS A 724 -34.26 -12.57 -13.01
C LYS A 724 -34.63 -13.87 -12.28
N ILE A 725 -34.35 -13.97 -10.98
CA ILE A 725 -34.56 -15.16 -10.16
C ILE A 725 -35.96 -15.12 -9.55
N ALA A 726 -36.73 -16.18 -9.78
CA ALA A 726 -38.05 -16.36 -9.18
C ALA A 726 -37.93 -16.42 -7.63
N SER A 727 -38.94 -15.90 -6.93
CA SER A 727 -38.90 -15.69 -5.48
C SER A 727 -38.70 -16.97 -4.67
N ASP A 728 -39.11 -18.12 -5.21
CA ASP A 728 -39.02 -19.46 -4.62
C ASP A 728 -37.61 -20.07 -4.65
N ARG A 729 -36.62 -19.44 -5.32
CA ARG A 729 -35.28 -20.02 -5.53
C ARG A 729 -34.12 -19.15 -5.06
N LYS A 730 -34.40 -18.06 -4.35
CA LYS A 730 -33.38 -17.10 -3.92
C LYS A 730 -32.40 -17.65 -2.88
N SER A 731 -32.84 -18.59 -2.05
CA SER A 731 -32.13 -19.00 -0.83
C SER A 731 -30.89 -19.90 -1.00
N ARG A 732 -30.28 -19.90 -2.19
CA ARG A 732 -29.02 -20.62 -2.52
C ARG A 732 -28.13 -19.87 -3.52
N VAL A 733 -28.42 -18.59 -3.78
CA VAL A 733 -27.75 -17.82 -4.84
C VAL A 733 -26.50 -17.15 -4.25
N ARG A 734 -25.33 -17.51 -4.79
CA ARG A 734 -24.06 -16.83 -4.42
C ARG A 734 -24.12 -15.35 -4.84
N PRO A 735 -23.53 -14.42 -4.08
CA PRO A 735 -23.47 -13.02 -4.47
C PRO A 735 -22.91 -12.82 -5.89
N GLU A 736 -23.56 -11.94 -6.64
CA GLU A 736 -23.17 -11.61 -8.02
C GLU A 736 -22.65 -10.17 -8.12
N PHE A 737 -21.81 -9.88 -9.12
CA PHE A 737 -21.06 -8.63 -9.20
C PHE A 737 -21.10 -8.02 -10.60
N GLY A 738 -21.17 -6.69 -10.64
CA GLY A 738 -21.21 -5.90 -11.88
C GLY A 738 -20.60 -4.52 -11.69
N GLN A 739 -20.82 -3.62 -12.64
CA GLN A 739 -20.32 -2.25 -12.56
C GLN A 739 -21.13 -1.26 -13.41
N ILE A 740 -21.17 -0.01 -12.96
CA ILE A 740 -21.71 1.15 -13.69
C ILE A 740 -20.53 2.10 -13.93
N LEU A 741 -20.37 2.60 -15.15
CA LEU A 741 -19.28 3.49 -15.53
C LEU A 741 -19.84 4.71 -16.28
N TRP A 742 -19.60 5.92 -15.78
CA TRP A 742 -19.82 7.15 -16.54
C TRP A 742 -18.54 7.53 -17.28
N LYS A 743 -18.57 7.49 -18.61
CA LYS A 743 -17.42 7.83 -19.47
C LYS A 743 -17.60 9.24 -20.02
N CYS A 744 -16.60 10.10 -19.85
CA CYS A 744 -16.56 11.42 -20.45
C CYS A 744 -16.47 11.28 -21.99
N LEU A 745 -17.48 11.76 -22.72
CA LEU A 745 -17.50 11.79 -24.20
C LEU A 745 -16.94 13.10 -24.76
N LYS A 746 -16.95 14.17 -23.95
CA LYS A 746 -16.50 15.51 -24.33
C LYS A 746 -16.09 16.28 -23.08
N GLY A 747 -14.92 16.90 -23.11
CA GLY A 747 -14.36 17.71 -22.01
C GLY A 747 -13.19 17.06 -21.27
N GLY A 748 -12.91 15.78 -21.52
CA GLY A 748 -11.78 15.06 -20.94
C GLY A 748 -11.86 13.54 -21.22
N THR A 749 -11.08 12.75 -20.48
CA THR A 749 -10.95 11.29 -20.64
C THR A 749 -11.40 10.50 -19.40
N GLN A 750 -12.04 11.17 -18.43
CA GLN A 750 -12.39 10.63 -17.12
C GLN A 750 -13.42 9.50 -17.22
N VAL A 751 -13.25 8.46 -16.39
CA VAL A 751 -14.18 7.33 -16.26
C VAL A 751 -14.51 7.15 -14.78
N VAL A 752 -15.76 7.42 -14.43
CA VAL A 752 -16.26 7.36 -13.04
C VAL A 752 -16.88 5.99 -12.82
N ARG A 753 -16.14 5.10 -12.16
CA ARG A 753 -16.51 3.70 -11.93
C ARG A 753 -17.25 3.54 -10.59
N SER A 754 -18.35 2.80 -10.60
CA SER A 754 -19.04 2.34 -9.39
C SER A 754 -19.24 0.83 -9.42
N PRO A 755 -18.65 0.05 -8.49
CA PRO A 755 -18.90 -1.38 -8.41
C PRO A 755 -20.33 -1.67 -7.94
N VAL A 756 -20.85 -2.81 -8.37
CA VAL A 756 -22.14 -3.35 -7.95
C VAL A 756 -21.90 -4.73 -7.31
N ALA A 757 -22.44 -4.92 -6.11
CA ALA A 757 -22.66 -6.24 -5.53
C ALA A 757 -24.17 -6.51 -5.42
N ILE A 758 -24.58 -7.75 -5.66
CA ILE A 758 -25.95 -8.23 -5.51
C ILE A 758 -25.93 -9.38 -4.50
N VAL A 759 -26.82 -9.31 -3.51
CA VAL A 759 -27.04 -10.34 -2.50
C VAL A 759 -28.53 -10.70 -2.51
N TRP A 760 -28.84 -11.96 -2.22
CA TRP A 760 -30.21 -12.40 -1.99
C TRP A 760 -30.35 -12.81 -0.52
N GLU A 761 -31.49 -12.50 0.07
CA GLU A 761 -31.80 -12.81 1.47
C GLU A 761 -32.63 -14.10 1.53
N ASP A 762 -32.34 -14.96 2.51
CA ASP A 762 -33.04 -16.21 2.74
C ASP A 762 -34.38 -15.99 3.47
N ASP A 763 -35.38 -16.86 3.25
CA ASP A 763 -36.68 -16.80 3.95
C ASP A 763 -36.63 -17.34 5.41
N GLU A 764 -35.48 -17.85 5.89
CA GLU A 764 -35.40 -18.62 7.14
C GLU A 764 -35.31 -17.80 8.45
N GLU A 765 -35.36 -16.46 8.42
CA GLU A 765 -35.59 -15.64 9.63
C GLU A 765 -37.09 -15.51 10.00
N ARG A 766 -37.81 -16.65 10.09
CA ARG A 766 -39.24 -16.69 10.47
C ARG A 766 -39.66 -17.75 11.51
N THR A 767 -38.70 -18.27 12.27
CA THR A 767 -38.84 -18.83 13.64
C THR A 767 -37.42 -18.90 14.21
N ILE A 768 -37.14 -18.64 15.49
CA ILE A 768 -37.99 -18.71 16.70
C ILE A 768 -38.06 -17.36 17.41
#